data_AF-A0A7W9Z0R4-F1
#
_entry.id   AF-A0A7W9Z0R4-F1
#
_cell.length_a   1.000
_cell.length_b   1.000
_cell.length_c   1.000
_cell.angle_alpha   90.00
_cell.angle_beta   90.00
_cell.angle_gamma   90.00
#
_symmetry.space_group_name_H-M   'P 1'
#
loop_
_entity.id
_entity.type
_entity.pdbx_description
1 polymer ?
#
loop_
_entity_poly.entity_id
_entity_poly.type
_entity_poly.pdbx_seq_one_letter_code
_entity_poly.pdbx_strand_id
1 'polypeptide(L)'
;MESISDEWLAGRLVVEIGGRVSAGVCGTMLAQAGATVVFVEPRDGGTRTGKFCSRDLFAAGKRSLAVSPENAEDRALLERLLRRADLVLTSSDWDFDGGLPALDISASATVCNFTAMGVDHDERGLSEADVQLLSGVAHTSGFPDGPPVALRVPILEYSAGVYGAGACVAALAAMRAAGQPQRIEVSLFECALNALLSFLPSVFQGVDPGRLGNGHPMSAPWNAYRTKDGWLLFCSASDVHWQRFCALLGRPDLAEDERFRRVADRAHHRGEVDAIVSQWTQDHDTATCIRLLSGAGLAGGEIVPLDKLKEEANVRHRGAIIAATAPGTERQMDFPQSVLRARNENVPPPPVIPVPDADRAWLADTEFVPMLQGGQIPDAAGRLPLESVRVIEIGQFTTAPLCARHLAMYGADVMKVEPLSGDAAREWAPMVDGLSLFFALSNSGKTCYKADLKSPDGLKKFKDLIRGADVLVENMKPGSLAALGLDVEKLMAINPSLIYCPITGFGNVSAYPSRPAFDTVVQAMSGMMDANAVDGMPLKAGVSVCDFMGGEVAIFAILAALHHRERTGLGTVFDLSMQDIAVWMTASMWGKRPAEGQGMLRCRDGYVRAGSGLVPEAEALERMTRDEAVAFLAERGVRAVPARSVAEALHSPRAKALGLVRMEKNRHGNDMPQLASPVRMSPTGLRSIRLPEATIDL
;
A
#
# COMPACT_ATOMS: atom_id res chain seq x y z
N MET A 1 23.99 19.14 26.66
CA MET A 1 22.79 18.37 26.28
C MET A 1 22.33 18.98 24.96
N GLU A 2 22.92 18.52 23.86
CA GLU A 2 22.47 18.93 22.52
C GLU A 2 21.01 18.48 22.38
N SER A 3 20.15 19.34 21.84
CA SER A 3 18.75 19.00 21.59
C SER A 3 18.73 17.79 20.65
N ILE A 4 18.39 16.62 21.18
CA ILE A 4 18.10 15.46 20.35
C ILE A 4 16.97 15.91 19.42
N SER A 5 17.23 15.93 18.11
CA SER A 5 16.19 16.21 17.12
C SER A 5 14.99 15.29 17.38
N ASP A 6 13.79 15.87 17.41
CA ASP A 6 12.53 15.14 17.59
C ASP A 6 12.21 14.20 16.41
N GLU A 7 12.98 14.26 15.31
CA GLU A 7 12.75 13.46 14.12
C GLU A 7 13.19 11.98 14.29
N TRP A 8 12.45 11.05 13.67
CA TRP A 8 12.61 9.62 13.92
C TRP A 8 13.92 9.03 13.39
N LEU A 9 14.41 9.51 12.25
CA LEU A 9 15.62 9.02 11.56
C LEU A 9 16.74 10.09 11.50
N ALA A 10 16.73 11.05 12.42
CA ALA A 10 17.72 12.12 12.46
C ALA A 10 19.17 11.59 12.43
N GLY A 11 19.99 12.20 11.58
CA GLY A 11 21.40 11.85 11.44
C GLY A 11 21.67 10.53 10.71
N ARG A 12 20.70 10.01 9.93
CA ARG A 12 20.92 8.92 8.96
C ARG A 12 21.14 9.48 7.56
N LEU A 13 22.19 9.02 6.88
CA LEU A 13 22.46 9.37 5.48
C LEU A 13 21.89 8.29 4.55
N VAL A 14 21.05 8.71 3.62
CA VAL A 14 20.47 7.87 2.57
C VAL A 14 20.94 8.38 1.21
N VAL A 15 21.50 7.51 0.38
CA VAL A 15 21.86 7.85 -1.00
C VAL A 15 20.90 7.14 -1.96
N GLU A 16 20.08 7.91 -2.68
CA GLU A 16 19.03 7.41 -3.56
C GLU A 16 19.45 7.50 -5.03
N ILE A 17 19.90 6.37 -5.60
CA ILE A 17 20.37 6.28 -7.00
C ILE A 17 19.37 5.60 -7.95
N GLY A 18 18.40 4.83 -7.44
CA GLY A 18 17.44 4.10 -8.28
C GLY A 18 16.49 5.01 -9.07
N GLY A 19 16.22 4.69 -10.34
CA GLY A 19 15.32 5.41 -11.24
C GLY A 19 13.83 5.04 -11.12
N ARG A 20 13.49 3.93 -10.49
CA ARG A 20 12.08 3.53 -10.24
C ARG A 20 11.33 4.50 -9.33
N VAL A 21 10.01 4.57 -9.52
CA VAL A 21 9.12 5.31 -8.61
C VAL A 21 9.23 4.76 -7.18
N SER A 22 9.38 3.44 -7.02
CA SER A 22 9.58 2.78 -5.71
C SER A 22 10.75 3.36 -4.92
N ALA A 23 11.88 3.62 -5.58
CA ALA A 23 13.05 4.23 -4.92
C ALA A 23 12.74 5.66 -4.47
N GLY A 24 12.05 6.44 -5.30
CA GLY A 24 11.59 7.79 -4.97
C GLY A 24 10.60 7.83 -3.81
N VAL A 25 9.64 6.89 -3.79
CA VAL A 25 8.66 6.72 -2.70
C VAL A 25 9.38 6.35 -1.40
N CYS A 26 10.26 5.35 -1.43
CA CYS A 26 11.05 4.93 -0.27
C CYS A 26 11.86 6.09 0.32
N GLY A 27 12.61 6.81 -0.52
CA GLY A 27 13.36 7.98 -0.05
C GLY A 27 12.47 9.12 0.45
N THR A 28 11.25 9.29 -0.09
CA THR A 28 10.31 10.30 0.42
C THR A 28 9.84 9.96 1.82
N MET A 29 9.49 8.69 2.06
CA MET A 29 9.09 8.21 3.40
C MET A 29 10.23 8.37 4.41
N LEU A 30 11.46 8.01 4.04
CA LEU A 30 12.64 8.16 4.89
C LEU A 30 12.96 9.64 5.18
N ALA A 31 12.81 10.53 4.20
CA ALA A 31 12.98 11.98 4.38
C ALA A 31 11.90 12.58 5.29
N GLN A 32 10.64 12.17 5.13
CA GLN A 32 9.54 12.58 6.00
C GLN A 32 9.72 12.13 7.45
N ALA A 33 10.43 11.01 7.67
CA ALA A 33 10.85 10.56 8.99
C ALA A 33 12.15 11.21 9.50
N GLY A 34 12.75 12.16 8.76
CA GLY A 34 13.91 12.96 9.19
C GLY A 34 15.29 12.47 8.72
N ALA A 35 15.36 11.49 7.82
CA ALA A 35 16.65 11.10 7.25
C ALA A 35 17.18 12.16 6.28
N THR A 36 18.50 12.35 6.21
CA THR A 36 19.11 13.13 5.14
C THR A 36 19.18 12.27 3.88
N VAL A 37 18.29 12.54 2.93
CA VAL A 37 18.22 11.80 1.67
C VAL A 37 18.86 12.61 0.54
N VAL A 38 19.87 12.02 -0.11
CA VAL A 38 20.51 12.55 -1.32
C VAL A 38 19.81 11.96 -2.54
N PHE A 39 19.02 12.78 -3.21
CA PHE A 39 18.37 12.48 -4.49
C PHE A 39 19.38 12.64 -5.62
N VAL A 40 19.92 11.52 -6.10
CA VAL A 40 20.87 11.49 -7.21
C VAL A 40 20.11 11.48 -8.53
N GLU A 41 20.47 12.40 -9.43
CA GLU A 41 19.72 12.63 -10.66
C GLU A 41 20.60 13.00 -11.87
N PRO A 42 20.08 12.99 -13.11
CA PRO A 42 20.87 13.37 -14.28
C PRO A 42 21.26 14.83 -14.35
N ARG A 43 22.55 15.09 -14.65
CA ARG A 43 23.09 16.44 -14.90
C ARG A 43 22.38 17.18 -16.05
N ASP A 44 22.05 16.49 -17.14
CA ASP A 44 21.45 17.12 -18.33
C ASP A 44 19.93 16.94 -18.41
N GLY A 45 19.26 16.61 -17.29
CA GLY A 45 17.83 16.38 -17.24
C GLY A 45 17.34 15.08 -17.90
N GLY A 46 18.15 14.46 -18.78
CA GLY A 46 17.97 13.13 -19.38
C GLY A 46 16.62 12.87 -20.07
N THR A 47 16.43 11.66 -20.60
CA THR A 47 15.07 11.18 -20.87
C THR A 47 14.39 11.01 -19.51
N ARG A 48 13.37 11.82 -19.22
CA ARG A 48 12.63 11.70 -17.97
C ARG A 48 11.77 10.44 -18.02
N THR A 49 12.26 9.36 -17.43
CA THR A 49 11.54 8.09 -17.23
C THR A 49 11.43 7.79 -15.73
N GLY A 50 10.59 6.83 -15.36
CA GLY A 50 10.42 6.42 -13.96
C GLY A 50 10.06 7.60 -13.04
N LYS A 51 10.77 7.73 -11.91
CA LYS A 51 10.52 8.80 -10.93
C LYS A 51 10.80 10.20 -11.49
N PHE A 52 11.72 10.34 -12.45
CA PHE A 52 12.13 11.65 -12.98
C PHE A 52 11.02 12.33 -13.80
N CYS A 53 10.03 11.59 -14.30
CA CYS A 53 8.80 12.15 -14.90
C CYS A 53 8.03 13.06 -13.93
N SER A 54 8.14 12.79 -12.63
CA SER A 54 7.52 13.56 -11.55
C SER A 54 8.60 13.96 -10.55
N ARG A 55 9.75 14.44 -11.04
CA ARG A 55 10.92 14.79 -10.23
C ARG A 55 10.53 15.65 -9.02
N ASP A 56 9.73 16.70 -9.24
CA ASP A 56 9.36 17.64 -8.19
C ASP A 56 8.66 16.95 -7.01
N LEU A 57 7.82 15.94 -7.29
CA LEU A 57 7.17 15.11 -6.27
C LEU A 57 8.19 14.30 -5.45
N PHE A 58 9.16 13.66 -6.12
CA PHE A 58 10.09 12.72 -5.47
C PHE A 58 11.39 13.36 -4.98
N ALA A 59 11.71 14.58 -5.37
CA ALA A 59 12.88 15.33 -4.88
C ALA A 59 12.54 16.22 -3.68
N ALA A 60 11.25 16.50 -3.44
CA ALA A 60 10.82 17.37 -2.35
C ALA A 60 11.29 16.88 -0.98
N GLY A 61 11.80 17.80 -0.16
CA GLY A 61 12.33 17.50 1.18
C GLY A 61 13.68 16.79 1.17
N LYS A 62 14.32 16.61 0.00
CA LYS A 62 15.60 15.92 -0.17
C LYS A 62 16.69 16.90 -0.62
N ARG A 63 17.93 16.41 -0.60
CA ARG A 63 19.11 17.10 -1.14
C ARG A 63 19.35 16.66 -2.58
N SER A 64 19.43 17.58 -3.52
CA SER A 64 19.65 17.26 -4.93
C SER A 64 21.15 17.22 -5.27
N LEU A 65 21.57 16.14 -5.91
CA LEU A 65 22.90 15.99 -6.51
C LEU A 65 22.76 15.50 -7.96
N ALA A 66 23.13 16.33 -8.92
CA ALA A 66 23.11 15.92 -10.31
C ALA A 66 24.45 15.25 -10.68
N VAL A 67 24.42 14.13 -11.39
CA VAL A 67 25.64 13.40 -11.75
C VAL A 67 25.65 13.05 -13.23
N SER A 68 26.84 13.09 -13.83
CA SER A 68 27.13 12.44 -15.10
C SER A 68 28.08 11.26 -14.86
N PRO A 69 27.74 10.03 -15.28
CA PRO A 69 28.60 8.85 -15.11
C PRO A 69 30.02 9.00 -15.68
N GLU A 70 30.16 9.81 -16.73
CA GLU A 70 31.44 10.07 -17.43
C GLU A 70 32.29 11.14 -16.74
N ASN A 71 31.73 11.89 -15.79
CA ASN A 71 32.44 12.96 -15.10
C ASN A 71 33.15 12.43 -13.85
N ALA A 72 34.48 12.52 -13.83
CA ALA A 72 35.31 11.98 -12.75
C ALA A 72 35.06 12.65 -11.39
N GLU A 73 34.73 13.94 -11.35
CA GLU A 73 34.44 14.67 -10.10
C GLU A 73 33.08 14.26 -9.54
N ASP A 74 32.06 14.12 -10.41
CA ASP A 74 30.74 13.61 -10.03
C ASP A 74 30.86 12.20 -9.45
N ARG A 75 31.63 11.33 -10.11
CA ARG A 75 31.90 9.98 -9.65
C ARG A 75 32.60 9.98 -8.29
N ALA A 76 33.65 10.77 -8.12
CA ALA A 76 34.40 10.84 -6.87
C ALA A 76 33.52 11.32 -5.70
N LEU A 77 32.66 12.32 -5.94
CA LEU A 77 31.72 12.82 -4.94
C LEU A 77 30.68 11.75 -4.58
N LEU A 78 30.09 11.09 -5.58
CA LEU A 78 29.09 10.05 -5.37
C LEU A 78 29.68 8.86 -4.60
N GLU A 79 30.85 8.35 -5.00
CA GLU A 79 31.54 7.26 -4.29
C GLU A 79 31.88 7.64 -2.84
N ARG A 80 32.26 8.89 -2.58
CA ARG A 80 32.50 9.38 -1.21
C ARG A 80 31.22 9.36 -0.36
N LEU A 81 30.08 9.75 -0.94
CA LEU A 81 28.78 9.68 -0.26
C LEU A 81 28.35 8.23 -0.01
N LEU A 82 28.52 7.35 -1.00
CA LEU A 82 28.20 5.92 -0.88
C LEU A 82 29.04 5.21 0.18
N ARG A 83 30.33 5.57 0.33
CA ARG A 83 31.18 5.08 1.42
C ARG A 83 30.71 5.52 2.81
N ARG A 84 29.92 6.59 2.88
CA ARG A 84 29.43 7.19 4.13
C ARG A 84 27.95 6.91 4.43
N ALA A 85 27.23 6.31 3.49
CA ALA A 85 25.80 6.08 3.59
C ALA A 85 25.47 5.00 4.62
N ASP A 86 24.38 5.20 5.38
CA ASP A 86 23.76 4.15 6.18
C ASP A 86 22.88 3.26 5.29
N LEU A 87 22.17 3.90 4.36
CA LEU A 87 21.23 3.29 3.44
C LEU A 87 21.55 3.72 2.00
N VAL A 88 21.50 2.78 1.07
CA VAL A 88 21.58 3.05 -0.37
C VAL A 88 20.34 2.48 -1.05
N LEU A 89 19.63 3.30 -1.81
CA LEU A 89 18.42 2.91 -2.54
C LEU A 89 18.73 2.77 -4.02
N THR A 90 18.53 1.58 -4.58
CA THR A 90 18.89 1.23 -5.96
C THR A 90 17.68 0.67 -6.72
N SER A 91 17.76 0.64 -8.05
CA SER A 91 16.77 -0.08 -8.87
C SER A 91 17.41 -0.75 -10.09
N SER A 92 18.10 -1.86 -9.86
CA SER A 92 19.04 -2.49 -10.80
C SER A 92 18.48 -2.95 -12.14
N ASP A 93 17.16 -3.02 -12.28
CA ASP A 93 16.47 -3.42 -13.53
C ASP A 93 15.94 -2.22 -14.32
N TRP A 94 16.10 -1.02 -13.76
CA TRP A 94 15.62 0.25 -14.28
C TRP A 94 16.62 1.33 -13.87
N ASP A 95 17.81 1.22 -14.46
CA ASP A 95 18.84 2.21 -14.29
C ASP A 95 18.66 3.33 -15.33
N PHE A 96 19.13 4.50 -14.91
CA PHE A 96 19.35 5.70 -15.71
C PHE A 96 19.84 5.38 -17.15
N ASP A 97 19.39 6.11 -18.17
CA ASP A 97 19.90 5.94 -19.54
C ASP A 97 21.44 6.11 -19.55
N GLY A 98 22.17 5.02 -19.81
CA GLY A 98 23.64 4.96 -19.75
C GLY A 98 24.22 4.17 -18.57
N GLY A 99 23.40 3.84 -17.55
CA GLY A 99 23.81 3.14 -16.34
C GLY A 99 24.77 3.95 -15.46
N LEU A 100 24.80 3.64 -14.16
CA LEU A 100 25.94 4.02 -13.33
C LEU A 100 27.00 2.90 -13.47
N PRO A 101 28.30 3.22 -13.68
CA PRO A 101 29.35 2.20 -13.65
C PRO A 101 29.37 1.47 -12.30
N ALA A 102 30.10 0.36 -12.16
CA ALA A 102 30.21 -0.33 -10.88
C ALA A 102 30.65 0.66 -9.77
N LEU A 103 29.71 1.01 -8.90
CA LEU A 103 29.89 1.97 -7.82
C LEU A 103 30.43 1.23 -6.59
N ASP A 104 31.43 1.82 -5.94
CA ASP A 104 31.98 1.34 -4.68
C ASP A 104 31.03 1.68 -3.52
N ILE A 105 30.10 0.78 -3.25
CA ILE A 105 29.19 0.88 -2.10
C ILE A 105 29.88 0.27 -0.88
N SER A 106 29.87 0.99 0.25
CA SER A 106 30.46 0.50 1.50
C SER A 106 29.91 -0.87 1.88
N ALA A 107 30.79 -1.77 2.32
CA ALA A 107 30.39 -3.03 2.93
C ALA A 107 29.56 -2.83 4.21
N SER A 108 29.65 -1.66 4.86
CA SER A 108 28.88 -1.30 6.06
C SER A 108 27.51 -0.68 5.77
N ALA A 109 27.19 -0.38 4.51
CA ALA A 109 25.90 0.21 4.12
C ALA A 109 24.86 -0.89 3.88
N THR A 110 23.63 -0.65 4.35
CA THR A 110 22.47 -1.43 3.93
C THR A 110 22.02 -0.99 2.54
N VAL A 111 21.76 -1.94 1.65
CA VAL A 111 21.32 -1.66 0.27
C VAL A 111 19.90 -2.18 0.10
N CYS A 112 19.00 -1.31 -0.35
CA CYS A 112 17.62 -1.66 -0.71
C CYS A 112 17.42 -1.53 -2.21
N ASN A 113 17.19 -2.65 -2.89
CA ASN A 113 17.06 -2.73 -4.32
C ASN A 113 15.61 -2.99 -4.74
N PHE A 114 15.10 -2.12 -5.63
CA PHE A 114 13.77 -2.21 -6.20
C PHE A 114 13.80 -2.77 -7.62
N THR A 115 12.94 -3.73 -7.92
CA THR A 115 12.86 -4.33 -9.27
C THR A 115 11.42 -4.62 -9.67
N ALA A 116 11.15 -4.84 -10.96
CA ALA A 116 9.84 -5.30 -11.43
C ALA A 116 9.60 -6.75 -11.02
N MET A 117 10.55 -7.63 -11.33
CA MET A 117 10.36 -9.08 -11.20
C MET A 117 11.28 -9.72 -10.15
N GLY A 118 12.25 -9.02 -9.58
CA GLY A 118 13.32 -9.53 -8.68
C GLY A 118 14.67 -9.69 -9.41
N VAL A 119 15.76 -9.87 -8.66
CA VAL A 119 17.15 -9.73 -9.18
C VAL A 119 17.59 -10.82 -10.16
N ASP A 120 17.08 -12.05 -10.02
CA ASP A 120 17.43 -13.19 -10.89
C ASP A 120 16.53 -13.30 -12.14
N HIS A 121 16.06 -12.17 -12.68
CA HIS A 121 15.16 -12.16 -13.83
C HIS A 121 15.72 -11.32 -14.98
N ASP A 122 15.82 -11.93 -16.17
CA ASP A 122 16.51 -11.34 -17.33
C ASP A 122 15.74 -10.16 -17.98
N GLU A 123 14.44 -10.00 -17.71
CA GLU A 123 13.64 -8.92 -18.29
C GLU A 123 13.82 -7.59 -17.55
N ARG A 124 14.64 -6.70 -18.12
CA ARG A 124 14.81 -5.32 -17.65
C ARG A 124 13.73 -4.38 -18.22
N GLY A 125 13.56 -3.23 -17.56
CA GLY A 125 12.74 -2.14 -18.08
C GLY A 125 11.24 -2.42 -18.16
N LEU A 126 10.69 -3.36 -17.38
CA LEU A 126 9.24 -3.59 -17.29
C LEU A 126 8.56 -2.47 -16.49
N SER A 127 7.58 -1.82 -17.12
CA SER A 127 6.82 -0.74 -16.48
C SER A 127 5.87 -1.31 -15.44
N GLU A 128 5.35 -0.46 -14.54
CA GLU A 128 4.34 -0.94 -13.59
C GLU A 128 3.12 -1.56 -14.29
N ALA A 129 2.63 -0.96 -15.38
CA ALA A 129 1.50 -1.51 -16.13
C ALA A 129 1.80 -2.92 -16.66
N ASP A 130 3.04 -3.20 -17.08
CA ASP A 130 3.46 -4.55 -17.48
C ASP A 130 3.39 -5.52 -16.30
N VAL A 131 3.88 -5.11 -15.13
CA VAL A 131 3.85 -5.98 -13.94
C VAL A 131 2.42 -6.23 -13.48
N GLN A 132 1.53 -5.23 -13.54
CA GLN A 132 0.11 -5.42 -13.23
C GLN A 132 -0.55 -6.45 -14.15
N LEU A 133 -0.16 -6.49 -15.43
CA LEU A 133 -0.64 -7.49 -16.39
C LEU A 133 -0.04 -8.87 -16.14
N LEU A 134 1.26 -8.96 -15.87
CA LEU A 134 1.96 -10.22 -15.61
C LEU A 134 1.56 -10.87 -14.28
N SER A 135 1.17 -10.07 -13.30
CA SER A 135 0.79 -10.51 -11.94
C SER A 135 -0.70 -10.83 -11.78
N GLY A 136 -1.54 -10.45 -12.74
CA GLY A 136 -2.99 -10.59 -12.64
C GLY A 136 -3.69 -9.47 -11.85
N VAL A 137 -2.99 -8.44 -11.37
CA VAL A 137 -3.63 -7.26 -10.78
C VAL A 137 -4.57 -6.58 -11.78
N ALA A 138 -4.11 -6.37 -13.02
CA ALA A 138 -4.93 -5.81 -14.09
C ALA A 138 -6.11 -6.71 -14.45
N HIS A 139 -5.99 -8.04 -14.31
CA HIS A 139 -7.09 -8.99 -14.55
C HIS A 139 -8.26 -8.78 -13.61
N THR A 140 -8.02 -8.27 -12.40
CA THR A 140 -9.08 -7.95 -11.42
C THR A 140 -9.73 -6.58 -11.64
N SER A 141 -9.23 -5.78 -12.59
CA SER A 141 -9.65 -4.39 -12.82
C SER A 141 -10.18 -4.20 -14.24
N GLY A 142 -11.30 -3.50 -14.38
CA GLY A 142 -12.00 -3.26 -15.65
C GLY A 142 -13.44 -3.80 -15.66
N PHE A 143 -14.13 -3.65 -16.78
CA PHE A 143 -15.51 -4.09 -16.95
C PHE A 143 -15.59 -5.56 -17.44
N PRO A 144 -16.68 -6.29 -17.16
CA PRO A 144 -16.79 -7.73 -17.43
C PRO A 144 -16.38 -8.17 -18.85
N ASP A 145 -16.90 -7.49 -19.87
CA ASP A 145 -16.70 -7.87 -21.28
C ASP A 145 -15.54 -7.11 -21.97
N GLY A 146 -14.91 -6.17 -21.25
CA GLY A 146 -13.81 -5.35 -21.77
C GLY A 146 -12.44 -6.01 -21.56
N PRO A 147 -11.35 -5.39 -22.04
CA PRO A 147 -10.00 -5.82 -21.70
C PRO A 147 -9.71 -5.63 -20.20
N PRO A 148 -8.73 -6.36 -19.63
CA PRO A 148 -8.09 -6.00 -18.38
C PRO A 148 -7.60 -4.55 -18.42
N VAL A 149 -7.72 -3.84 -17.30
CA VAL A 149 -7.30 -2.45 -17.18
C VAL A 149 -6.14 -2.36 -16.20
N ALA A 150 -4.97 -1.97 -16.69
CA ALA A 150 -3.86 -1.59 -15.82
C ALA A 150 -4.20 -0.24 -15.16
N LEU A 151 -4.07 -0.17 -13.84
CA LEU A 151 -4.36 1.04 -13.09
C LEU A 151 -3.33 2.12 -13.41
N ARG A 152 -3.78 3.37 -13.51
CA ARG A 152 -2.93 4.51 -13.86
C ARG A 152 -2.20 5.07 -12.65
N VAL A 153 -2.84 4.97 -11.48
CA VAL A 153 -2.16 5.21 -10.21
C VAL A 153 -1.13 4.10 -10.00
N PRO A 154 0.16 4.42 -9.77
CA PRO A 154 1.24 3.43 -9.69
C PRO A 154 1.27 2.73 -8.32
N ILE A 155 0.22 1.95 -8.03
CA ILE A 155 -0.01 1.31 -6.73
C ILE A 155 1.09 0.32 -6.34
N LEU A 156 1.69 -0.39 -7.30
CA LEU A 156 2.75 -1.37 -7.03
C LEU A 156 4.07 -0.70 -6.75
N GLU A 157 4.41 0.38 -7.45
CA GLU A 157 5.62 1.15 -7.18
C GLU A 157 5.53 1.84 -5.82
N TYR A 158 4.35 2.37 -5.45
CA TYR A 158 4.14 2.88 -4.10
C TYR A 158 4.24 1.78 -3.06
N SER A 159 3.64 0.62 -3.29
CA SER A 159 3.67 -0.52 -2.35
C SER A 159 5.11 -0.99 -2.12
N ALA A 160 5.86 -1.22 -3.20
CA ALA A 160 7.27 -1.61 -3.11
C ALA A 160 8.10 -0.55 -2.38
N GLY A 161 7.91 0.73 -2.69
CA GLY A 161 8.60 1.83 -2.02
C GLY A 161 8.32 1.90 -0.50
N VAL A 162 7.07 1.72 -0.08
CA VAL A 162 6.69 1.75 1.33
C VAL A 162 7.20 0.51 2.07
N TYR A 163 7.08 -0.69 1.49
CA TYR A 163 7.71 -1.90 2.05
C TYR A 163 9.23 -1.73 2.19
N GLY A 164 9.88 -1.16 1.17
CA GLY A 164 11.30 -0.86 1.19
C GLY A 164 11.68 0.10 2.33
N ALA A 165 10.89 1.16 2.54
CA ALA A 165 11.12 2.10 3.64
C ALA A 165 11.01 1.40 5.01
N GLY A 166 9.98 0.58 5.21
CA GLY A 166 9.83 -0.24 6.43
C GLY A 166 11.03 -1.19 6.63
N ALA A 167 11.40 -1.91 5.58
CA ALA A 167 12.54 -2.82 5.60
C ALA A 167 13.88 -2.10 5.90
N CYS A 168 14.07 -0.89 5.38
CA CYS A 168 15.23 -0.06 5.69
C CYS A 168 15.30 0.27 7.19
N VAL A 169 14.18 0.65 7.81
CA VAL A 169 14.16 0.95 9.26
C VAL A 169 14.38 -0.32 10.09
N ALA A 170 13.77 -1.45 9.69
CA ALA A 170 14.03 -2.75 10.32
C ALA A 170 15.51 -3.17 10.18
N ALA A 171 16.15 -2.89 9.04
CA ALA A 171 17.56 -3.15 8.84
C ALA A 171 18.44 -2.27 9.72
N LEU A 172 18.08 -0.99 9.95
CA LEU A 172 18.79 -0.14 10.89
C LEU A 172 18.71 -0.70 12.33
N ALA A 173 17.58 -1.28 12.72
CA ALA A 173 17.45 -1.98 14.00
C ALA A 173 18.35 -3.23 14.07
N ALA A 174 18.35 -4.05 13.03
CA ALA A 174 19.24 -5.21 12.93
C ALA A 174 20.74 -4.83 12.97
N MET A 175 21.12 -3.76 12.25
CA MET A 175 22.48 -3.23 12.26
C MET A 175 22.90 -2.75 13.65
N ARG A 176 22.01 -2.12 14.42
CA ARG A 176 22.30 -1.72 15.80
C ARG A 176 22.46 -2.92 16.73
N ALA A 177 21.58 -3.90 16.60
CA ALA A 177 21.55 -5.06 17.48
C ALA A 177 22.71 -6.03 17.23
N ALA A 178 23.13 -6.20 15.98
CA ALA A 178 24.07 -7.25 15.56
C ALA A 178 25.28 -6.74 14.75
N GLY A 179 25.34 -5.46 14.40
CA GLY A 179 26.42 -4.92 13.54
C GLY A 179 26.37 -5.41 12.10
N GLN A 180 25.21 -5.87 11.61
CA GLN A 180 25.07 -6.52 10.31
C GLN A 180 24.29 -5.65 9.31
N PRO A 181 24.95 -5.09 8.28
CA PRO A 181 24.27 -4.43 7.17
C PRO A 181 23.44 -5.44 6.38
N GLN A 182 22.34 -4.98 5.82
CA GLN A 182 21.40 -5.83 5.09
C GLN A 182 21.49 -5.63 3.58
N ARG A 183 21.15 -6.68 2.84
CA ARG A 183 20.70 -6.60 1.45
C ARG A 183 19.20 -6.83 1.44
N ILE A 184 18.47 -5.81 1.00
CA ILE A 184 17.02 -5.80 0.94
C ILE A 184 16.62 -5.85 -0.53
N GLU A 185 15.71 -6.75 -0.87
CA GLU A 185 15.09 -6.81 -2.18
C GLU A 185 13.59 -6.66 -2.04
N VAL A 186 13.03 -5.81 -2.89
CA VAL A 186 11.58 -5.67 -3.05
C VAL A 186 11.27 -5.66 -4.54
N SER A 187 10.33 -6.50 -4.96
CA SER A 187 9.88 -6.50 -6.35
C SER A 187 8.39 -6.17 -6.49
N LEU A 188 8.06 -5.46 -7.57
CA LEU A 188 6.67 -5.10 -7.90
C LEU A 188 5.80 -6.35 -8.04
N PHE A 189 6.32 -7.44 -8.61
CA PHE A 189 5.59 -8.68 -8.80
C PHE A 189 5.22 -9.35 -7.46
N GLU A 190 6.13 -9.33 -6.48
CA GLU A 190 5.86 -9.88 -5.14
C GLU A 190 4.88 -9.01 -4.36
N CYS A 191 4.99 -7.67 -4.50
CA CYS A 191 4.03 -6.73 -3.94
C CYS A 191 2.63 -6.93 -4.57
N ALA A 192 2.57 -7.16 -5.89
CA ALA A 192 1.33 -7.42 -6.61
C ALA A 192 0.60 -8.67 -6.09
N LEU A 193 1.33 -9.77 -5.86
CA LEU A 193 0.73 -10.98 -5.32
C LEU A 193 0.28 -10.82 -3.85
N ASN A 194 0.95 -9.98 -3.05
CA ASN A 194 0.46 -9.59 -1.73
C ASN A 194 -0.77 -8.68 -1.79
N ALA A 195 -0.83 -7.73 -2.73
CA ALA A 195 -2.01 -6.90 -2.97
C ALA A 195 -3.24 -7.73 -3.40
N LEU A 196 -3.03 -8.89 -4.01
CA LEU A 196 -4.07 -9.82 -4.45
C LEU A 196 -4.63 -10.72 -3.33
N LEU A 197 -4.21 -10.55 -2.07
CA LEU A 197 -4.60 -11.43 -0.96
C LEU A 197 -6.12 -11.68 -0.86
N SER A 198 -6.96 -10.68 -1.14
CA SER A 198 -8.43 -10.84 -1.13
C SER A 198 -8.97 -11.78 -2.21
N PHE A 199 -8.22 -11.99 -3.30
CA PHE A 199 -8.59 -12.86 -4.42
C PHE A 199 -7.95 -14.26 -4.34
N LEU A 200 -6.78 -14.36 -3.69
CA LEU A 200 -6.04 -15.62 -3.60
C LEU A 200 -6.85 -16.80 -3.00
N PRO A 201 -7.69 -16.64 -1.96
CA PRO A 201 -8.53 -17.71 -1.45
C PRO A 201 -9.34 -18.43 -2.53
N SER A 202 -10.02 -17.70 -3.41
CA SER A 202 -10.80 -18.26 -4.52
C SER A 202 -9.91 -18.96 -5.53
N VAL A 203 -8.77 -18.35 -5.88
CA VAL A 203 -7.80 -18.93 -6.83
C VAL A 203 -7.21 -20.25 -6.32
N PHE A 204 -6.92 -20.36 -5.01
CA PHE A 204 -6.48 -21.60 -4.39
C PHE A 204 -7.52 -22.72 -4.45
N GLN A 205 -8.79 -22.38 -4.64
CA GLN A 205 -9.89 -23.33 -4.86
C GLN A 205 -10.21 -23.52 -6.35
N GLY A 206 -9.37 -23.04 -7.26
CA GLY A 206 -9.58 -23.17 -8.71
C GLY A 206 -10.64 -22.24 -9.27
N VAL A 207 -11.04 -21.19 -8.54
CA VAL A 207 -11.99 -20.18 -9.01
C VAL A 207 -11.22 -18.94 -9.47
N ASP A 208 -11.30 -18.64 -10.77
CA ASP A 208 -10.69 -17.44 -11.35
C ASP A 208 -11.57 -16.20 -11.09
N PRO A 209 -11.06 -15.15 -10.42
CA PRO A 209 -11.82 -13.93 -10.18
C PRO A 209 -12.02 -13.14 -11.49
N GLY A 210 -13.28 -12.95 -11.88
CA GLY A 210 -13.64 -12.12 -13.03
C GLY A 210 -13.68 -10.62 -12.72
N ARG A 211 -13.69 -9.80 -13.78
CA ARG A 211 -13.89 -8.35 -13.70
C ARG A 211 -15.36 -8.00 -13.48
N LEU A 212 -15.64 -7.05 -12.59
CA LEU A 212 -16.99 -6.60 -12.25
C LEU A 212 -17.18 -5.09 -12.41
N GLY A 213 -16.24 -4.38 -13.06
CA GLY A 213 -16.20 -2.92 -13.03
C GLY A 213 -16.09 -2.42 -11.60
N ASN A 214 -17.07 -1.61 -11.18
CA ASN A 214 -17.16 -1.08 -9.81
C ASN A 214 -17.89 -2.01 -8.82
N GLY A 215 -18.36 -3.18 -9.29
CA GLY A 215 -19.01 -4.20 -8.48
C GLY A 215 -18.10 -4.86 -7.44
N HIS A 216 -18.68 -5.28 -6.31
CA HIS A 216 -18.02 -6.14 -5.32
C HIS A 216 -18.47 -7.61 -5.46
N PRO A 217 -17.56 -8.61 -5.49
CA PRO A 217 -17.91 -9.99 -5.81
C PRO A 217 -18.93 -10.62 -4.85
N MET A 218 -18.83 -10.30 -3.55
CA MET A 218 -19.64 -10.94 -2.51
C MET A 218 -20.91 -10.16 -2.12
N SER A 219 -21.12 -8.94 -2.64
CA SER A 219 -22.23 -8.10 -2.17
C SER A 219 -22.86 -7.22 -3.24
N ALA A 220 -24.16 -6.97 -3.09
CA ALA A 220 -24.91 -5.96 -3.82
C ALA A 220 -25.99 -5.33 -2.90
N PRO A 221 -26.32 -4.03 -3.06
CA PRO A 221 -25.67 -3.07 -3.95
C PRO A 221 -24.26 -2.71 -3.46
N TRP A 222 -23.31 -2.71 -4.40
CA TRP A 222 -21.95 -2.22 -4.20
C TRP A 222 -21.41 -1.85 -5.56
N ASN A 223 -21.59 -0.60 -5.98
CA ASN A 223 -21.26 -0.15 -7.33
C ASN A 223 -21.08 1.37 -7.40
N ALA A 224 -20.62 1.86 -8.56
CA ALA A 224 -20.69 3.27 -8.93
C ALA A 224 -22.00 3.54 -9.67
N TYR A 225 -22.72 4.56 -9.24
CA TYR A 225 -24.03 4.94 -9.77
C TYR A 225 -24.00 6.39 -10.22
N ARG A 226 -24.59 6.66 -11.39
CA ARG A 226 -24.69 8.01 -11.94
C ARG A 226 -25.76 8.80 -11.18
N THR A 227 -25.41 9.99 -10.70
CA THR A 227 -26.35 10.95 -10.11
C THR A 227 -26.67 12.05 -11.13
N LYS A 228 -27.53 13.02 -10.76
CA LYS A 228 -27.87 14.15 -11.63
C LYS A 228 -26.66 14.96 -12.10
N ASP A 229 -25.66 15.10 -11.25
CA ASP A 229 -24.55 16.03 -11.42
C ASP A 229 -23.15 15.38 -11.31
N GLY A 230 -23.07 14.10 -11.02
CA GLY A 230 -21.81 13.40 -10.83
C GLY A 230 -21.95 11.90 -10.67
N TRP A 231 -21.14 11.33 -9.79
CA TRP A 231 -21.06 9.90 -9.55
C TRP A 231 -21.00 9.61 -8.05
N LEU A 232 -21.75 8.59 -7.63
CA LEU A 232 -21.80 8.10 -6.26
C LEU A 232 -21.31 6.66 -6.24
N LEU A 233 -20.36 6.35 -5.35
CA LEU A 233 -20.16 4.98 -4.92
C LEU A 233 -21.06 4.68 -3.72
N PHE A 234 -21.82 3.59 -3.77
CA PHE A 234 -22.65 3.12 -2.65
C PHE A 234 -22.35 1.66 -2.33
N CYS A 235 -22.16 1.35 -1.05
CA CYS A 235 -21.79 0.04 -0.54
C CYS A 235 -22.78 -0.43 0.54
N SER A 236 -23.44 -1.56 0.28
CA SER A 236 -24.24 -2.30 1.25
C SER A 236 -23.62 -3.67 1.46
N ALA A 237 -23.08 -3.91 2.66
CA ALA A 237 -22.41 -5.16 3.04
C ALA A 237 -23.28 -6.10 3.91
N SER A 238 -24.52 -5.73 4.25
CA SER A 238 -25.37 -6.53 5.14
C SER A 238 -26.86 -6.37 4.82
N ASP A 239 -27.66 -7.31 5.32
CA ASP A 239 -29.12 -7.26 5.17
C ASP A 239 -29.73 -6.06 5.91
N VAL A 240 -29.16 -5.70 7.06
CA VAL A 240 -29.55 -4.50 7.81
C VAL A 240 -29.28 -3.22 7.00
N HIS A 241 -28.19 -3.17 6.24
CA HIS A 241 -27.92 -2.03 5.35
C HIS A 241 -28.95 -1.96 4.21
N TRP A 242 -29.30 -3.10 3.62
CA TRP A 242 -30.35 -3.16 2.59
C TRP A 242 -31.70 -2.70 3.12
N GLN A 243 -32.13 -3.18 4.29
CA GLN A 243 -33.36 -2.75 4.95
C GLN A 243 -33.42 -1.23 5.15
N ARG A 244 -32.33 -0.64 5.64
CA ARG A 244 -32.23 0.83 5.82
C ARG A 244 -32.31 1.57 4.50
N PHE A 245 -31.68 1.05 3.44
CA PHE A 245 -31.76 1.64 2.12
C PHE A 245 -33.18 1.53 1.52
N CYS A 246 -33.84 0.38 1.62
CA CYS A 246 -35.24 0.20 1.23
C CYS A 246 -36.19 1.17 1.96
N ALA A 247 -35.92 1.45 3.23
CA ALA A 247 -36.66 2.47 3.97
C ALA A 247 -36.43 3.88 3.41
N LEU A 248 -35.19 4.23 3.02
CA LEU A 248 -34.90 5.51 2.33
C LEU A 248 -35.59 5.62 0.96
N LEU A 249 -35.72 4.50 0.25
CA LEU A 249 -36.46 4.43 -1.03
C LEU A 249 -37.97 4.59 -0.86
N GLY A 250 -38.51 4.47 0.36
CA GLY A 250 -39.95 4.32 0.58
C GLY A 250 -40.52 3.00 0.07
N ARG A 251 -39.67 1.96 -0.07
CA ARG A 251 -39.99 0.63 -0.60
C ARG A 251 -39.57 -0.48 0.36
N PRO A 252 -40.11 -0.53 1.60
CA PRO A 252 -39.76 -1.56 2.58
C PRO A 252 -40.10 -2.98 2.10
N ASP A 253 -41.03 -3.14 1.16
CA ASP A 253 -41.38 -4.41 0.53
C ASP A 253 -40.18 -5.07 -0.16
N LEU A 254 -39.23 -4.29 -0.70
CA LEU A 254 -38.00 -4.80 -1.30
C LEU A 254 -37.05 -5.45 -0.29
N ALA A 255 -37.19 -5.15 1.01
CA ALA A 255 -36.40 -5.80 2.04
C ALA A 255 -36.91 -7.22 2.36
N GLU A 256 -38.20 -7.47 2.12
CA GLU A 256 -38.84 -8.76 2.36
C GLU A 256 -38.89 -9.65 1.11
N ASP A 257 -38.69 -9.08 -0.08
CA ASP A 257 -38.58 -9.82 -1.35
C ASP A 257 -37.46 -10.87 -1.26
N GLU A 258 -37.81 -12.14 -1.51
CA GLU A 258 -36.87 -13.27 -1.40
C GLU A 258 -35.64 -13.12 -2.29
N ARG A 259 -35.76 -12.37 -3.41
CA ARG A 259 -34.62 -12.10 -4.32
C ARG A 259 -33.60 -11.14 -3.72
N PHE A 260 -34.02 -10.29 -2.78
CA PHE A 260 -33.20 -9.19 -2.26
C PHE A 260 -32.99 -9.24 -0.74
N ARG A 261 -33.63 -10.17 -0.03
CA ARG A 261 -33.59 -10.25 1.42
C ARG A 261 -32.17 -10.51 1.97
N ARG A 262 -31.43 -11.48 1.41
CA ARG A 262 -30.06 -11.79 1.84
C ARG A 262 -29.00 -11.18 0.93
N VAL A 263 -27.82 -10.89 1.48
CA VAL A 263 -26.64 -10.42 0.72
C VAL A 263 -26.34 -11.32 -0.48
N ALA A 264 -26.34 -12.65 -0.27
CA ALA A 264 -26.07 -13.62 -1.32
C ALA A 264 -27.13 -13.58 -2.43
N ASP A 265 -28.41 -13.46 -2.06
CA ASP A 265 -29.52 -13.36 -3.01
C ASP A 265 -29.40 -12.08 -3.85
N ARG A 266 -29.08 -10.95 -3.22
CA ARG A 266 -28.80 -9.68 -3.92
C ARG A 266 -27.61 -9.78 -4.86
N ALA A 267 -26.54 -10.46 -4.46
CA ALA A 267 -25.36 -10.64 -5.30
C ALA A 267 -25.69 -11.48 -6.55
N HIS A 268 -26.56 -12.50 -6.44
CA HIS A 268 -27.06 -13.26 -7.58
C HIS A 268 -27.98 -12.42 -8.49
N HIS A 269 -28.80 -11.53 -7.92
CA HIS A 269 -29.71 -10.64 -8.66
C HIS A 269 -29.13 -9.22 -8.86
N ARG A 270 -27.81 -9.10 -8.99
CA ARG A 270 -27.10 -7.81 -9.01
C ARG A 270 -27.66 -6.82 -10.02
N GLY A 271 -27.97 -7.26 -11.24
CA GLY A 271 -28.49 -6.39 -12.29
C GLY A 271 -29.80 -5.69 -11.89
N GLU A 272 -30.71 -6.40 -11.23
CA GLU A 272 -31.97 -5.83 -10.73
C GLU A 272 -31.74 -4.88 -9.56
N VAL A 273 -30.87 -5.27 -8.61
CA VAL A 273 -30.50 -4.43 -7.47
C VAL A 273 -29.84 -3.13 -7.92
N ASP A 274 -28.92 -3.21 -8.88
CA ASP A 274 -28.23 -2.04 -9.42
C ASP A 274 -29.18 -1.14 -10.23
N ALA A 275 -30.18 -1.70 -10.92
CA ALA A 275 -31.22 -0.91 -11.58
C ALA A 275 -32.07 -0.11 -10.57
N ILE A 276 -32.45 -0.72 -9.44
CA ILE A 276 -33.21 -0.04 -8.37
C ILE A 276 -32.40 1.13 -7.79
N VAL A 277 -31.13 0.91 -7.47
CA VAL A 277 -30.25 1.98 -6.95
C VAL A 277 -30.00 3.06 -8.00
N SER A 278 -29.79 2.67 -9.27
CA SER A 278 -29.56 3.61 -10.37
C SER A 278 -30.76 4.54 -10.55
N GLN A 279 -31.98 4.02 -10.50
CA GLN A 279 -33.18 4.85 -10.61
C GLN A 279 -33.24 5.89 -9.49
N TRP A 280 -32.99 5.49 -8.24
CA TRP A 280 -32.99 6.42 -7.11
C TRP A 280 -31.89 7.47 -7.21
N THR A 281 -30.67 7.06 -7.56
CA THR A 281 -29.52 7.99 -7.65
C THR A 281 -29.67 9.01 -8.77
N GLN A 282 -30.30 8.65 -9.90
CA GLN A 282 -30.55 9.57 -11.01
C GLN A 282 -31.59 10.65 -10.69
N ASP A 283 -32.44 10.44 -9.67
CA ASP A 283 -33.41 11.42 -9.21
C ASP A 283 -32.83 12.45 -8.23
N HIS A 284 -31.58 12.29 -7.79
CA HIS A 284 -30.95 13.11 -6.76
C HIS A 284 -29.60 13.65 -7.22
N ASP A 285 -29.22 14.83 -6.71
CA ASP A 285 -27.83 15.29 -6.81
C ASP A 285 -26.92 14.50 -5.86
N THR A 286 -25.62 14.55 -6.13
CA THR A 286 -24.61 13.76 -5.41
C THR A 286 -24.56 14.08 -3.93
N ALA A 287 -24.62 15.38 -3.59
CA ALA A 287 -24.62 15.85 -2.21
C ALA A 287 -25.83 15.34 -1.41
N THR A 288 -27.01 15.31 -2.04
CA THR A 288 -28.24 14.78 -1.45
C THR A 288 -28.15 13.28 -1.21
N CYS A 289 -27.68 12.50 -2.20
CA CYS A 289 -27.43 11.08 -2.02
C CYS A 289 -26.53 10.79 -0.81
N ILE A 290 -25.39 11.48 -0.72
CA ILE A 290 -24.42 11.30 0.36
C ILE A 290 -25.02 11.63 1.72
N ARG A 291 -25.75 12.75 1.82
CA ARG A 291 -26.40 13.18 3.06
C ARG A 291 -27.43 12.15 3.52
N LEU A 292 -28.26 11.63 2.61
CA LEU A 292 -29.29 10.64 2.94
C LEU A 292 -28.68 9.30 3.36
N LEU A 293 -27.68 8.80 2.62
CA LEU A 293 -26.98 7.56 2.96
C LEU A 293 -26.26 7.68 4.32
N SER A 294 -25.51 8.76 4.52
CA SER A 294 -24.77 8.98 5.77
C SER A 294 -25.71 9.11 6.96
N GLY A 295 -26.84 9.79 6.81
CA GLY A 295 -27.88 9.91 7.84
C GLY A 295 -28.51 8.57 8.24
N ALA A 296 -28.56 7.59 7.32
CA ALA A 296 -29.00 6.23 7.60
C ALA A 296 -27.86 5.30 8.07
N GLY A 297 -26.64 5.82 8.25
CA GLY A 297 -25.47 5.02 8.60
C GLY A 297 -25.04 4.06 7.51
N LEU A 298 -25.30 4.41 6.24
CA LEU A 298 -24.92 3.63 5.06
C LEU A 298 -23.63 4.18 4.45
N ALA A 299 -22.78 3.27 3.96
CA ALA A 299 -21.50 3.64 3.38
C ALA A 299 -21.70 4.09 1.93
N GLY A 300 -21.43 5.36 1.65
CA GLY A 300 -21.39 5.91 0.29
C GLY A 300 -20.45 7.10 0.22
N GLY A 301 -19.96 7.40 -0.97
CA GLY A 301 -18.95 8.43 -1.25
C GLY A 301 -19.16 9.07 -2.61
N GLU A 302 -18.90 10.37 -2.72
CA GLU A 302 -18.73 10.99 -4.04
C GLU A 302 -17.53 10.34 -4.71
N ILE A 303 -17.65 10.03 -5.99
CA ILE A 303 -16.47 9.75 -6.81
C ILE A 303 -15.90 11.12 -7.22
N VAL A 304 -14.92 11.58 -6.44
CA VAL A 304 -14.38 12.93 -6.54
C VAL A 304 -13.48 13.03 -7.78
N PRO A 305 -13.75 13.97 -8.71
CA PRO A 305 -12.85 14.24 -9.83
C PRO A 305 -11.48 14.74 -9.35
N LEU A 306 -10.40 14.34 -10.04
CA LEU A 306 -9.02 14.73 -9.65
C LEU A 306 -8.82 16.26 -9.62
N ASP A 307 -9.45 16.99 -10.52
CA ASP A 307 -9.35 18.46 -10.61
C ASP A 307 -10.06 19.20 -9.46
N LYS A 308 -11.00 18.53 -8.79
CA LYS A 308 -11.75 19.01 -7.62
C LYS A 308 -11.25 18.41 -6.30
N LEU A 309 -10.24 17.53 -6.33
CA LEU A 309 -9.83 16.75 -5.16
C LEU A 309 -9.44 17.62 -3.96
N LYS A 310 -8.78 18.76 -4.20
CA LYS A 310 -8.40 19.71 -3.14
C LYS A 310 -9.58 20.37 -2.41
N GLU A 311 -10.77 20.34 -3.02
CA GLU A 311 -12.00 20.93 -2.48
C GLU A 311 -12.78 19.92 -1.63
N GLU A 312 -12.47 18.63 -1.73
CA GLU A 312 -13.08 17.57 -0.93
C GLU A 312 -12.93 17.90 0.57
N ALA A 313 -14.03 17.79 1.30
CA ALA A 313 -14.14 18.38 2.63
C ALA A 313 -13.11 17.82 3.61
N ASN A 314 -12.81 16.51 3.57
CA ASN A 314 -11.83 15.91 4.46
C ASN A 314 -10.39 16.11 3.98
N VAL A 315 -10.12 16.04 2.66
CA VAL A 315 -8.82 16.41 2.08
C VAL A 315 -8.42 17.82 2.49
N ARG A 316 -9.35 18.78 2.39
CA ARG A 316 -9.14 20.17 2.83
C ARG A 316 -9.02 20.28 4.35
N HIS A 317 -9.89 19.62 5.11
CA HIS A 317 -9.87 19.66 6.58
C HIS A 317 -8.54 19.14 7.14
N ARG A 318 -8.04 18.05 6.57
CA ARG A 318 -6.79 17.45 6.98
C ARG A 318 -5.59 18.16 6.36
N GLY A 319 -5.76 18.95 5.30
CA GLY A 319 -4.63 19.55 4.58
C GLY A 319 -3.76 18.48 3.92
N ALA A 320 -4.39 17.47 3.32
CA ALA A 320 -3.69 16.38 2.64
C ALA A 320 -3.05 16.85 1.32
N ILE A 321 -3.54 17.97 0.76
CA ILE A 321 -2.92 18.70 -0.35
C ILE A 321 -2.54 20.08 0.17
N ILE A 322 -1.28 20.46 -0.05
CA ILE A 322 -0.69 21.73 0.34
C ILE A 322 -0.12 22.45 -0.88
N ALA A 323 0.09 23.75 -0.78
CA ALA A 323 0.82 24.50 -1.81
C ALA A 323 2.33 24.41 -1.54
N ALA A 324 3.10 24.06 -2.56
CA ALA A 324 4.55 24.13 -2.57
C ALA A 324 5.04 25.04 -3.71
N THR A 325 6.20 25.65 -3.52
CA THR A 325 6.80 26.54 -4.53
C THR A 325 7.62 25.71 -5.51
N ALA A 326 7.37 25.90 -6.81
CA ALA A 326 8.09 25.24 -7.87
C ALA A 326 9.58 25.62 -7.87
N PRO A 327 10.50 24.67 -8.11
CA PRO A 327 11.94 24.88 -7.93
C PRO A 327 12.46 26.03 -8.79
N GLY A 328 13.14 26.99 -8.16
CA GLY A 328 13.76 28.13 -8.83
C GLY A 328 12.77 29.18 -9.36
N THR A 329 11.50 29.16 -8.92
CA THR A 329 10.46 30.11 -9.35
C THR A 329 9.59 30.55 -8.17
N GLU A 330 8.62 31.44 -8.39
CA GLU A 330 7.57 31.80 -7.41
C GLU A 330 6.24 31.05 -7.62
N ARG A 331 6.16 30.20 -8.65
CA ARG A 331 4.93 29.50 -9.03
C ARG A 331 4.52 28.50 -7.94
N GLN A 332 3.29 28.59 -7.45
CA GLN A 332 2.72 27.58 -6.55
C GLN A 332 2.21 26.37 -7.34
N MET A 333 2.38 25.19 -6.75
CA MET A 333 1.82 23.93 -7.22
C MET A 333 1.19 23.14 -6.07
N ASP A 334 0.21 22.31 -6.39
CA ASP A 334 -0.38 21.38 -5.43
C ASP A 334 0.63 20.26 -5.14
N PHE A 335 0.82 19.95 -3.85
CA PHE A 335 1.78 18.96 -3.37
C PHE A 335 1.13 18.11 -2.27
N PRO A 336 1.33 16.77 -2.25
CA PRO A 336 0.77 15.95 -1.18
C PRO A 336 1.51 16.17 0.13
N GLN A 337 0.76 16.35 1.22
CA GLN A 337 1.32 16.41 2.57
C GLN A 337 1.79 15.02 3.03
N SER A 338 2.69 14.99 4.00
CA SER A 338 3.09 13.77 4.71
C SER A 338 1.88 12.96 5.18
N VAL A 339 1.91 11.66 4.90
CA VAL A 339 0.93 10.69 5.38
C VAL A 339 1.23 10.22 6.81
N LEU A 340 2.41 10.55 7.33
CA LEU A 340 2.85 10.26 8.68
C LEU A 340 2.35 11.38 9.60
N ARG A 341 1.27 11.12 10.33
CA ARG A 341 0.71 12.07 11.30
C ARG A 341 0.78 11.47 12.69
N ALA A 342 1.59 12.08 13.55
CA ALA A 342 1.72 11.70 14.94
C ALA A 342 1.28 12.82 15.88
N ARG A 343 0.58 12.46 16.95
CA ARG A 343 0.17 13.34 18.04
C ARG A 343 1.40 13.64 18.88
N ASN A 344 2.03 14.78 18.58
CA ASN A 344 3.14 15.49 19.25
C ASN A 344 4.08 16.13 18.23
N GLU A 345 3.88 15.87 16.93
CA GLU A 345 4.59 16.55 15.86
C GLU A 345 3.72 17.69 15.31
N ASN A 346 4.33 18.85 15.12
CA ASN A 346 3.71 19.90 14.33
C ASN A 346 3.49 19.36 12.91
N VAL A 347 2.40 19.76 12.26
CA VAL A 347 2.24 19.50 10.83
C VAL A 347 3.52 20.00 10.13
N PRO A 348 4.30 19.12 9.47
CA PRO A 348 5.57 19.52 8.90
C PRO A 348 5.32 20.63 7.87
N PRO A 349 6.23 21.62 7.80
CA PRO A 349 6.10 22.67 6.79
C PRO A 349 6.11 22.06 5.40
N PRO A 350 5.53 22.75 4.40
CA PRO A 350 5.63 22.31 3.01
C PRO A 350 7.08 21.99 2.64
N PRO A 351 7.34 20.85 1.99
CA PRO A 351 8.70 20.46 1.67
C PRO A 351 9.29 21.43 0.64
N VAL A 352 10.57 21.73 0.79
CA VAL A 352 11.32 22.47 -0.22
C VAL A 352 11.62 21.53 -1.39
N ILE A 353 11.31 21.96 -2.60
CA ILE A 353 11.66 21.22 -3.82
C ILE A 353 13.01 21.77 -4.31
N PRO A 354 14.10 20.99 -4.23
CA PRO A 354 15.42 21.50 -4.60
C PRO A 354 15.51 21.73 -6.12
N VAL A 355 16.14 22.84 -6.51
CA VAL A 355 16.63 23.02 -7.89
C VAL A 355 17.64 21.89 -8.18
N PRO A 356 17.70 21.33 -9.40
CA PRO A 356 18.71 20.34 -9.75
C PRO A 356 20.12 20.80 -9.38
N ASP A 357 20.88 19.92 -8.74
CA ASP A 357 22.26 20.12 -8.26
C ASP A 357 22.46 21.18 -7.16
N ALA A 358 21.39 21.71 -6.57
CA ALA A 358 21.46 22.82 -5.63
C ALA A 358 22.31 22.54 -4.38
N ASP A 359 22.43 21.28 -3.97
CA ASP A 359 23.08 20.92 -2.71
C ASP A 359 24.53 20.42 -2.89
N ARG A 360 25.10 20.46 -4.11
CA ARG A 360 26.45 19.92 -4.40
C ARG A 360 27.52 20.42 -3.44
N ALA A 361 27.64 21.74 -3.27
CA ALA A 361 28.69 22.33 -2.44
C ALA A 361 28.55 21.90 -0.98
N TRP A 362 27.33 21.94 -0.45
CA TRP A 362 27.05 21.47 0.90
C TRP A 362 27.37 19.97 1.07
N LEU A 363 27.01 19.14 0.10
CA LEU A 363 27.36 17.71 0.11
C LEU A 363 28.87 17.49 0.05
N ALA A 364 29.61 18.29 -0.72
CA ALA A 364 31.06 18.24 -0.81
C ALA A 364 31.71 18.52 0.56
N ASP A 365 31.24 19.55 1.26
CA ASP A 365 31.84 20.05 2.50
C ASP A 365 31.34 19.33 3.76
N THR A 366 30.16 18.69 3.71
CA THR A 366 29.58 18.03 4.88
C THR A 366 30.27 16.70 5.18
N GLU A 367 30.64 16.51 6.44
CA GLU A 367 31.13 15.24 6.95
C GLU A 367 29.96 14.39 7.47
N PHE A 368 29.82 13.20 6.91
CA PHE A 368 28.83 12.20 7.34
C PHE A 368 29.54 11.06 8.02
N VAL A 369 29.01 10.66 9.18
CA VAL A 369 29.56 9.58 9.99
C VAL A 369 28.62 8.37 9.89
N PRO A 370 29.07 7.25 9.28
CA PRO A 370 28.27 6.03 9.20
C PRO A 370 27.91 5.49 10.57
N MET A 371 26.74 4.85 10.67
CA MET A 371 26.32 4.17 11.89
C MET A 371 27.28 3.03 12.29
N LEU A 372 27.87 2.33 11.31
CA LEU A 372 28.91 1.32 11.54
C LEU A 372 30.24 1.83 11.01
N GLN A 373 31.19 2.07 11.92
CA GLN A 373 32.59 2.37 11.60
C GLN A 373 33.45 1.11 11.70
N GLY A 374 34.48 1.02 10.85
CA GLY A 374 35.32 -0.16 10.62
C GLY A 374 35.48 -1.14 11.80
N GLY A 375 35.12 -2.40 11.55
CA GLY A 375 35.25 -3.54 12.45
C GLY A 375 34.88 -4.85 11.74
N GLN A 376 35.35 -5.99 12.26
CA GLN A 376 34.86 -7.31 11.80
C GLN A 376 33.35 -7.38 12.05
N ILE A 377 32.58 -7.70 11.00
CA ILE A 377 31.14 -7.95 11.11
C ILE A 377 30.96 -9.13 12.07
N PRO A 378 30.27 -8.96 13.22
CA PRO A 378 30.08 -10.05 14.17
C PRO A 378 29.35 -11.21 13.49
N ASP A 379 29.79 -12.45 13.77
CA ASP A 379 29.14 -13.70 13.32
C ASP A 379 27.82 -13.98 14.09
N ALA A 380 27.14 -12.93 14.53
CA ALA A 380 25.88 -13.02 15.27
C ALA A 380 24.73 -13.34 14.31
N ALA A 381 24.67 -14.58 13.83
CA ALA A 381 23.53 -15.10 13.10
C ALA A 381 22.29 -15.17 14.01
N GLY A 382 21.13 -14.72 13.49
CA GLY A 382 19.84 -15.29 13.90
C GLY A 382 18.88 -14.45 14.73
N ARG A 383 19.19 -13.20 15.13
CA ARG A 383 18.21 -12.33 15.79
C ARG A 383 17.39 -11.52 14.77
N LEU A 384 16.08 -11.66 14.83
CA LEU A 384 15.17 -10.94 13.93
C LEU A 384 14.98 -9.48 14.38
N PRO A 385 14.68 -8.54 13.45
CA PRO A 385 14.61 -7.11 13.76
C PRO A 385 13.67 -6.73 14.92
N LEU A 386 12.57 -7.47 15.10
CA LEU A 386 11.54 -7.19 16.10
C LEU A 386 11.38 -8.31 17.15
N GLU A 387 12.39 -9.17 17.35
CA GLU A 387 12.28 -10.35 18.21
C GLU A 387 11.83 -10.04 19.65
N SER A 388 12.14 -8.85 20.17
CA SER A 388 11.76 -8.40 21.52
C SER A 388 10.52 -7.51 21.56
N VAL A 389 9.81 -7.32 20.44
CA VAL A 389 8.69 -6.39 20.34
C VAL A 389 7.37 -7.13 20.51
N ARG A 390 6.52 -6.66 21.42
CA ARG A 390 5.15 -7.16 21.61
C ARG A 390 4.12 -6.24 20.97
N VAL A 391 3.31 -6.80 20.09
CA VAL A 391 2.25 -6.10 19.35
C VAL A 391 0.89 -6.64 19.78
N ILE A 392 0.00 -5.74 20.19
CA ILE A 392 -1.42 -6.03 20.39
C ILE A 392 -2.19 -5.52 19.17
N GLU A 393 -2.91 -6.41 18.50
CA GLU A 393 -3.76 -6.09 17.36
C GLU A 393 -5.24 -6.15 17.77
N ILE A 394 -5.99 -5.07 17.52
CA ILE A 394 -7.47 -5.10 17.48
C ILE A 394 -7.90 -4.78 16.04
N GLY A 395 -7.76 -5.79 15.18
CA GLY A 395 -7.99 -5.66 13.74
C GLY A 395 -9.18 -6.45 13.26
N GLN A 396 -9.82 -5.98 12.20
CA GLN A 396 -10.76 -6.75 11.37
C GLN A 396 -10.37 -6.64 9.90
N PHE A 397 -10.71 -7.69 9.13
CA PHE A 397 -10.52 -7.73 7.68
C PHE A 397 -9.04 -7.62 7.26
N THR A 398 -8.63 -6.50 6.66
CA THR A 398 -7.38 -6.40 5.88
C THR A 398 -6.32 -5.51 6.54
N THR A 399 -6.62 -4.24 6.83
CA THR A 399 -5.61 -3.20 7.10
C THR A 399 -4.72 -3.46 8.32
N ALA A 400 -5.29 -3.47 9.54
CA ALA A 400 -4.53 -3.79 10.75
C ALA A 400 -4.02 -5.24 10.77
N PRO A 401 -4.81 -6.24 10.33
CA PRO A 401 -4.32 -7.61 10.19
C PRO A 401 -3.09 -7.75 9.29
N LEU A 402 -3.03 -7.06 8.15
CA LEU A 402 -1.89 -7.05 7.25
C LEU A 402 -0.66 -6.46 7.95
N CYS A 403 -0.80 -5.26 8.54
CA CYS A 403 0.28 -4.62 9.28
C CYS A 403 0.88 -5.56 10.35
N ALA A 404 0.03 -6.11 11.21
CA ALA A 404 0.42 -7.00 12.29
C ALA A 404 1.06 -8.31 11.77
N ARG A 405 0.57 -8.86 10.66
CA ARG A 405 1.17 -10.03 10.00
C ARG A 405 2.60 -9.76 9.56
N HIS A 406 2.88 -8.61 8.95
CA HIS A 406 4.24 -8.27 8.54
C HIS A 406 5.16 -7.96 9.73
N LEU A 407 4.66 -7.32 10.80
CA LEU A 407 5.43 -7.15 12.04
C LEU A 407 5.81 -8.52 12.65
N ALA A 408 4.94 -9.53 12.58
CA ALA A 408 5.27 -10.90 12.99
C ALA A 408 6.37 -11.52 12.12
N MET A 409 6.39 -11.23 10.80
CA MET A 409 7.47 -11.68 9.90
C MET A 409 8.82 -11.04 10.24
N TYR A 410 8.83 -9.79 10.68
CA TYR A 410 10.04 -9.13 11.22
C TYR A 410 10.44 -9.64 12.61
N GLY A 411 9.66 -10.54 13.23
CA GLY A 411 10.02 -11.20 14.48
C GLY A 411 9.18 -10.81 15.70
N ALA A 412 8.22 -9.90 15.57
CA ALA A 412 7.40 -9.48 16.71
C ALA A 412 6.56 -10.64 17.29
N ASP A 413 6.30 -10.56 18.60
CA ASP A 413 5.27 -11.34 19.29
C ASP A 413 3.92 -10.65 19.10
N VAL A 414 3.05 -11.22 18.27
CA VAL A 414 1.81 -10.56 17.82
C VAL A 414 0.59 -11.28 18.39
N MET A 415 -0.15 -10.57 19.23
CA MET A 415 -1.40 -11.03 19.82
C MET A 415 -2.60 -10.31 19.20
N LYS A 416 -3.46 -11.05 18.50
CA LYS A 416 -4.75 -10.55 18.00
C LYS A 416 -5.81 -10.70 19.07
N VAL A 417 -6.45 -9.61 19.46
CA VAL A 417 -7.58 -9.61 20.40
C VAL A 417 -8.88 -9.48 19.61
N GLU A 418 -9.76 -10.47 19.79
CA GLU A 418 -11.04 -10.61 19.10
C GLU A 418 -12.21 -10.50 20.09
N PRO A 419 -13.40 -10.07 19.64
CA PRO A 419 -14.62 -10.24 20.43
C PRO A 419 -14.92 -11.73 20.64
N LEU A 420 -15.79 -12.07 21.60
CA LEU A 420 -16.18 -13.46 21.86
C LEU A 420 -16.74 -14.20 20.62
N SER A 421 -17.41 -13.46 19.73
CA SER A 421 -17.89 -13.98 18.44
C SER A 421 -16.76 -14.35 17.47
N GLY A 422 -15.54 -13.83 17.66
CA GLY A 422 -14.44 -13.90 16.72
C GLY A 422 -14.49 -12.80 15.64
N ASP A 423 -13.41 -12.69 14.87
CA ASP A 423 -13.35 -11.90 13.64
C ASP A 423 -14.34 -12.45 12.60
N ALA A 424 -15.12 -11.56 11.98
CA ALA A 424 -16.12 -11.91 10.98
C ALA A 424 -15.52 -12.63 9.75
N ALA A 425 -14.24 -12.38 9.45
CA ALA A 425 -13.54 -13.03 8.35
C ALA A 425 -13.37 -14.55 8.56
N ARG A 426 -13.55 -15.08 9.78
CA ARG A 426 -13.46 -16.52 10.07
C ARG A 426 -14.54 -17.33 9.35
N GLU A 427 -15.69 -16.73 9.07
CA GLU A 427 -16.83 -17.38 8.41
C GLU A 427 -16.78 -17.24 6.87
N TRP A 428 -15.78 -16.55 6.33
CA TRP A 428 -15.71 -16.28 4.90
C TRP A 428 -15.25 -17.49 4.12
N ALA A 429 -16.03 -17.86 3.11
CA ALA A 429 -15.62 -18.83 2.11
C ALA A 429 -14.51 -18.26 1.21
N PRO A 430 -13.66 -19.11 0.63
CA PRO A 430 -13.60 -20.55 0.84
C PRO A 430 -12.95 -20.96 2.18
N MET A 431 -13.42 -22.10 2.71
CA MET A 431 -12.94 -22.69 3.95
C MET A 431 -12.29 -24.06 3.71
N VAL A 432 -11.25 -24.37 4.47
CA VAL A 432 -10.63 -25.70 4.54
C VAL A 432 -10.70 -26.16 5.99
N ASP A 433 -11.36 -27.29 6.26
CA ASP A 433 -11.62 -27.82 7.61
C ASP A 433 -12.22 -26.81 8.60
N GLY A 434 -13.13 -25.96 8.12
CA GLY A 434 -13.76 -24.91 8.93
C GLY A 434 -12.86 -23.71 9.24
N LEU A 435 -11.66 -23.62 8.63
CA LEU A 435 -10.81 -22.44 8.67
C LEU A 435 -10.93 -21.67 7.34
N SER A 436 -11.36 -20.41 7.41
CA SER A 436 -11.34 -19.52 6.25
C SER A 436 -9.92 -19.31 5.72
N LEU A 437 -9.74 -19.49 4.40
CA LEU A 437 -8.47 -19.23 3.74
C LEU A 437 -8.08 -17.74 3.82
N PHE A 438 -9.05 -16.83 3.71
CA PHE A 438 -8.80 -15.39 3.87
C PHE A 438 -8.29 -15.07 5.28
N PHE A 439 -8.96 -15.62 6.30
CA PHE A 439 -8.54 -15.42 7.70
C PHE A 439 -7.13 -15.98 7.94
N ALA A 440 -6.85 -17.19 7.44
CA ALA A 440 -5.56 -17.84 7.59
C ALA A 440 -4.43 -17.06 6.94
N LEU A 441 -4.64 -16.49 5.75
CA LEU A 441 -3.65 -15.66 5.04
C LEU A 441 -3.43 -14.30 5.72
N SER A 442 -4.50 -13.66 6.19
CA SER A 442 -4.43 -12.32 6.79
C SER A 442 -3.85 -12.33 8.22
N ASN A 443 -3.93 -13.47 8.91
CA ASN A 443 -3.55 -13.61 10.32
C ASN A 443 -2.40 -14.58 10.57
N SER A 444 -1.64 -14.94 9.53
CA SER A 444 -0.45 -15.77 9.67
C SER A 444 0.54 -15.19 10.68
N GLY A 445 1.14 -16.07 11.50
CA GLY A 445 2.19 -15.73 12.45
C GLY A 445 1.71 -15.11 13.77
N LYS A 446 0.40 -15.13 14.05
CA LYS A 446 -0.20 -14.50 15.23
C LYS A 446 -0.81 -15.52 16.20
N THR A 447 -0.81 -15.17 17.48
CA THR A 447 -1.63 -15.83 18.50
C THR A 447 -2.95 -15.07 18.65
N CYS A 448 -4.08 -15.78 18.64
CA CYS A 448 -5.40 -15.18 18.69
C CYS A 448 -6.06 -15.38 20.06
N TYR A 449 -6.64 -14.31 20.61
CA TYR A 449 -7.31 -14.34 21.90
C TYR A 449 -8.71 -13.75 21.81
N LYS A 450 -9.68 -14.35 22.52
CA LYS A 450 -11.02 -13.78 22.67
C LYS A 450 -11.16 -13.05 24.00
N ALA A 451 -11.71 -11.84 23.96
CA ALA A 451 -12.01 -11.06 25.15
C ALA A 451 -13.33 -10.30 25.02
N ASP A 452 -14.12 -10.28 26.10
CA ASP A 452 -15.23 -9.32 26.24
C ASP A 452 -14.71 -8.03 26.90
N LEU A 453 -14.32 -7.07 26.07
CA LEU A 453 -13.82 -5.78 26.51
C LEU A 453 -14.90 -4.88 27.16
N LYS A 454 -16.18 -5.27 27.11
CA LYS A 454 -17.27 -4.58 27.84
C LYS A 454 -17.40 -5.08 29.28
N SER A 455 -16.88 -6.27 29.58
CA SER A 455 -16.86 -6.80 30.94
C SER A 455 -15.74 -6.13 31.76
N PRO A 456 -15.94 -5.89 33.08
CA PRO A 456 -14.89 -5.34 33.94
C PRO A 456 -13.62 -6.21 33.98
N ASP A 457 -13.74 -7.54 33.94
CA ASP A 457 -12.61 -8.46 33.94
C ASP A 457 -11.85 -8.44 32.61
N GLY A 458 -12.55 -8.53 31.48
CA GLY A 458 -11.92 -8.45 30.15
C GLY A 458 -11.24 -7.10 29.91
N LEU A 459 -11.86 -6.00 30.35
CA LEU A 459 -11.24 -4.68 30.28
C LEU A 459 -10.00 -4.58 31.17
N LYS A 460 -10.02 -5.18 32.37
CA LYS A 460 -8.86 -5.22 33.27
C LYS A 460 -7.70 -5.98 32.62
N LYS A 461 -7.94 -7.20 32.14
CA LYS A 461 -6.94 -8.02 31.45
C LYS A 461 -6.36 -7.33 30.23
N PHE A 462 -7.20 -6.66 29.43
CA PHE A 462 -6.73 -5.89 28.29
C PHE A 462 -5.81 -4.74 28.71
N LYS A 463 -6.15 -4.00 29.77
CA LYS A 463 -5.24 -2.97 30.34
C LYS A 463 -3.92 -3.57 30.82
N ASP A 464 -3.95 -4.78 31.39
CA ASP A 464 -2.75 -5.50 31.82
C ASP A 464 -1.85 -5.84 30.60
N LEU A 465 -2.44 -6.25 29.47
CA LEU A 465 -1.71 -6.44 28.21
C LEU A 465 -1.07 -5.15 27.70
N ILE A 466 -1.82 -4.03 27.70
CA ILE A 466 -1.29 -2.73 27.24
C ILE A 466 -0.11 -2.26 28.08
N ARG A 467 -0.05 -2.56 29.38
CA ARG A 467 1.11 -2.22 30.24
C ARG A 467 2.41 -2.89 29.77
N GLY A 468 2.33 -4.07 29.17
CA GLY A 468 3.47 -4.83 28.68
C GLY A 468 3.63 -4.83 27.17
N ALA A 469 2.87 -4.00 26.45
CA ALA A 469 2.89 -3.92 24.99
C ALA A 469 3.85 -2.82 24.51
N ASP A 470 4.48 -3.04 23.36
CA ASP A 470 5.23 -2.00 22.66
C ASP A 470 4.36 -1.24 21.67
N VAL A 471 3.46 -1.98 21.01
CA VAL A 471 2.62 -1.47 19.93
C VAL A 471 1.18 -1.89 20.16
N LEU A 472 0.25 -0.96 19.96
CA LEU A 472 -1.17 -1.23 19.76
C LEU A 472 -1.54 -0.81 18.33
N VAL A 473 -2.00 -1.73 17.50
CA VAL A 473 -2.48 -1.45 16.14
C VAL A 473 -3.94 -1.86 16.00
N GLU A 474 -4.76 -1.01 15.40
CA GLU A 474 -6.20 -1.26 15.26
C GLU A 474 -6.80 -0.54 14.05
N ASN A 475 -7.91 -1.05 13.52
CA ASN A 475 -8.67 -0.44 12.43
C ASN A 475 -10.18 -0.37 12.71
N MET A 476 -10.54 -0.15 13.97
CA MET A 476 -11.90 0.01 14.43
C MET A 476 -12.46 1.37 13.98
N LYS A 477 -13.79 1.50 14.06
CA LYS A 477 -14.43 2.79 13.85
C LYS A 477 -13.86 3.82 14.85
N PRO A 478 -13.52 5.05 14.43
CA PRO A 478 -13.09 6.11 15.34
C PRO A 478 -13.97 6.21 16.58
N GLY A 479 -13.34 6.28 17.76
CA GLY A 479 -14.02 6.34 19.06
C GLY A 479 -14.44 5.00 19.67
N SER A 480 -14.24 3.86 19.00
CA SER A 480 -14.64 2.54 19.53
C SER A 480 -13.94 2.19 20.85
N LEU A 481 -12.63 2.42 20.97
CA LEU A 481 -11.90 2.22 22.22
C LEU A 481 -12.24 3.28 23.27
N ALA A 482 -12.46 4.53 22.86
CA ALA A 482 -12.89 5.59 23.77
C ALA A 482 -14.23 5.26 24.45
N ALA A 483 -15.17 4.64 23.73
CA ALA A 483 -16.44 4.17 24.29
C ALA A 483 -16.28 3.05 25.34
N LEU A 484 -15.15 2.32 25.32
CA LEU A 484 -14.76 1.35 26.34
C LEU A 484 -13.94 1.97 27.48
N GLY A 485 -13.78 3.30 27.49
CA GLY A 485 -12.95 4.01 28.45
C GLY A 485 -11.45 3.83 28.21
N LEU A 486 -11.04 3.59 26.96
CA LEU A 486 -9.67 3.47 26.50
C LEU A 486 -9.39 4.53 25.42
N ASP A 487 -9.67 5.80 25.74
CA ASP A 487 -9.22 6.91 24.91
C ASP A 487 -7.68 7.01 24.93
N VAL A 488 -7.14 7.80 24.00
CA VAL A 488 -5.68 7.97 23.84
C VAL A 488 -5.02 8.34 25.17
N GLU A 489 -5.63 9.22 25.97
CA GLU A 489 -5.04 9.73 27.21
C GLU A 489 -4.92 8.61 28.24
N LYS A 490 -5.94 7.77 28.34
CA LYS A 490 -5.92 6.62 29.23
C LYS A 490 -4.94 5.56 28.75
N LEU A 491 -4.84 5.30 27.44
CA LEU A 491 -3.86 4.36 26.88
C LEU A 491 -2.43 4.82 27.19
N MET A 492 -2.12 6.09 26.92
CA MET A 492 -0.80 6.66 27.21
C MET A 492 -0.51 6.78 28.71
N ALA A 493 -1.52 6.98 29.55
CA ALA A 493 -1.36 6.95 31.00
C ALA A 493 -1.08 5.52 31.54
N ILE A 494 -1.63 4.49 30.89
CA ILE A 494 -1.33 3.08 31.22
C ILE A 494 0.09 2.73 30.79
N ASN A 495 0.50 3.19 29.60
CA ASN A 495 1.83 2.94 29.05
C ASN A 495 2.34 4.15 28.25
N PRO A 496 3.16 5.03 28.85
CA PRO A 496 3.72 6.20 28.17
C PRO A 496 4.68 5.88 27.02
N SER A 497 5.18 4.65 26.95
CA SER A 497 6.11 4.17 25.90
C SER A 497 5.39 3.46 24.75
N LEU A 498 4.05 3.39 24.79
CA LEU A 498 3.23 2.72 23.79
C LEU A 498 3.30 3.47 22.45
N ILE A 499 3.45 2.71 21.37
CA ILE A 499 3.20 3.18 20.02
C ILE A 499 1.77 2.78 19.65
N TYR A 500 0.85 3.74 19.65
CA TYR A 500 -0.53 3.50 19.29
C TYR A 500 -0.78 3.91 17.84
N CYS A 501 -1.15 2.96 16.99
CA CYS A 501 -1.34 3.14 15.55
C CYS A 501 -2.77 2.76 15.12
N PRO A 502 -3.74 3.67 15.27
CA PRO A 502 -5.06 3.52 14.67
C PRO A 502 -4.99 3.78 13.16
N ILE A 503 -5.60 2.90 12.36
CA ILE A 503 -5.69 3.02 10.90
C ILE A 503 -7.16 3.14 10.51
N THR A 504 -7.58 4.29 10.01
CA THR A 504 -9.00 4.59 9.79
C THR A 504 -9.23 5.12 8.37
N GLY A 505 -10.48 5.05 7.87
CA GLY A 505 -10.78 5.47 6.50
C GLY A 505 -10.50 6.95 6.21
N PHE A 506 -10.88 7.82 7.14
CA PHE A 506 -10.83 9.28 6.97
C PHE A 506 -9.96 9.99 8.03
N GLY A 507 -9.28 9.25 8.91
CA GLY A 507 -8.59 9.76 10.08
C GLY A 507 -9.50 9.90 11.31
N ASN A 508 -8.89 9.90 12.50
CA ASN A 508 -9.53 10.24 13.76
C ASN A 508 -9.84 11.74 13.85
N VAL A 509 -8.95 12.60 13.33
CA VAL A 509 -9.22 14.03 13.13
C VAL A 509 -9.77 14.24 11.73
N SER A 510 -11.09 14.20 11.59
CA SER A 510 -11.75 14.15 10.29
C SER A 510 -12.96 15.08 10.20
N ALA A 511 -13.26 15.53 8.98
CA ALA A 511 -14.55 16.12 8.63
C ALA A 511 -15.72 15.10 8.71
N TYR A 512 -15.41 13.80 8.83
CA TYR A 512 -16.36 12.68 8.79
C TYR A 512 -16.28 11.75 10.02
N PRO A 513 -16.42 12.25 11.26
CA PRO A 513 -16.10 11.50 12.47
C PRO A 513 -16.91 10.21 12.69
N SER A 514 -18.08 10.09 12.06
CA SER A 514 -18.98 8.93 12.23
C SER A 514 -19.30 8.19 10.94
N ARG A 515 -18.73 8.61 9.80
CA ARG A 515 -19.02 8.07 8.48
C ARG A 515 -18.39 6.68 8.31
N PRO A 516 -19.16 5.66 7.90
CA PRO A 516 -18.59 4.36 7.54
C PRO A 516 -17.64 4.49 6.35
N ALA A 517 -16.51 3.79 6.40
CA ALA A 517 -15.53 3.77 5.33
C ALA A 517 -15.17 2.33 4.99
N PHE A 518 -15.42 1.94 3.74
CA PHE A 518 -14.80 0.77 3.13
C PHE A 518 -13.73 1.25 2.15
N ASP A 519 -12.78 0.38 1.81
CA ASP A 519 -11.73 0.64 0.83
C ASP A 519 -12.24 1.39 -0.41
N THR A 520 -13.26 0.85 -1.09
CA THR A 520 -13.78 1.48 -2.30
C THR A 520 -14.39 2.87 -2.06
N VAL A 521 -15.01 3.13 -0.89
CA VAL A 521 -15.50 4.48 -0.53
C VAL A 521 -14.33 5.45 -0.41
N VAL A 522 -13.21 4.99 0.14
CA VAL A 522 -11.98 5.79 0.19
C VAL A 522 -11.43 6.01 -1.21
N GLN A 523 -11.39 4.99 -2.08
CA GLN A 523 -10.97 5.15 -3.49
C GLN A 523 -11.83 6.18 -4.25
N ALA A 524 -13.14 6.16 -4.03
CA ALA A 524 -14.07 7.13 -4.62
C ALA A 524 -13.73 8.55 -4.18
N MET A 525 -13.48 8.74 -2.88
CA MET A 525 -13.28 10.05 -2.28
C MET A 525 -11.82 10.56 -2.32
N SER A 526 -10.91 9.83 -2.97
CA SER A 526 -9.49 10.19 -3.06
C SER A 526 -9.04 10.59 -4.46
N GLY A 527 -9.97 10.67 -5.43
CA GLY A 527 -9.64 10.89 -6.85
C GLY A 527 -9.09 9.66 -7.58
N MET A 528 -8.95 8.53 -6.91
CA MET A 528 -8.36 7.32 -7.50
C MET A 528 -9.26 6.70 -8.57
N MET A 529 -10.58 6.67 -8.34
CA MET A 529 -11.52 6.12 -9.31
C MET A 529 -11.62 6.97 -10.59
N ASP A 530 -11.47 8.29 -10.47
CA ASP A 530 -11.41 9.21 -11.60
C ASP A 530 -10.06 9.07 -12.35
N ALA A 531 -8.95 8.95 -11.61
CA ALA A 531 -7.63 8.71 -12.20
C ALA A 531 -7.59 7.48 -13.11
N ASN A 532 -8.36 6.44 -12.74
CA ASN A 532 -8.46 5.16 -13.44
C ASN A 532 -9.64 5.07 -14.42
N ALA A 533 -10.38 6.17 -14.65
CA ALA A 533 -11.56 6.15 -15.50
C ALA A 533 -11.27 5.62 -16.91
N VAL A 534 -12.22 4.87 -17.45
CA VAL A 534 -12.19 4.31 -18.82
C VAL A 534 -13.39 4.88 -19.56
N ASP A 535 -13.15 5.54 -20.70
CA ASP A 535 -14.20 6.17 -21.51
C ASP A 535 -15.14 7.10 -20.72
N GLY A 536 -14.58 7.82 -19.73
CA GLY A 536 -15.32 8.73 -18.85
C GLY A 536 -16.13 8.04 -17.74
N MET A 537 -16.11 6.71 -17.67
CA MET A 537 -16.67 5.93 -16.58
C MET A 537 -15.62 5.76 -15.47
N PRO A 538 -15.89 6.20 -14.22
CA PRO A 538 -14.96 5.96 -13.13
C PRO A 538 -14.74 4.47 -12.89
N LEU A 539 -13.54 4.10 -12.44
CA LEU A 539 -13.18 2.71 -12.23
C LEU A 539 -12.38 2.52 -10.95
N LYS A 540 -12.85 1.66 -10.04
CA LYS A 540 -12.10 1.23 -8.87
C LYS A 540 -10.94 0.31 -9.27
N ALA A 541 -9.92 0.27 -8.42
CA ALA A 541 -9.01 -0.85 -8.41
C ALA A 541 -9.73 -2.13 -7.99
N GLY A 542 -9.41 -3.25 -8.65
CA GLY A 542 -9.89 -4.58 -8.26
C GLY A 542 -9.43 -4.95 -6.85
N VAL A 543 -8.13 -4.79 -6.58
CA VAL A 543 -7.50 -4.99 -5.27
C VAL A 543 -7.89 -3.89 -4.27
N SER A 544 -7.86 -4.22 -2.98
CA SER A 544 -8.18 -3.30 -1.88
C SER A 544 -7.02 -2.33 -1.60
N VAL A 545 -6.78 -1.40 -2.53
CA VAL A 545 -5.62 -0.48 -2.55
C VAL A 545 -5.46 0.33 -1.27
N CYS A 546 -6.55 0.91 -0.78
CA CYS A 546 -6.53 1.77 0.40
C CYS A 546 -6.29 0.95 1.67
N ASP A 547 -6.84 -0.26 1.75
CA ASP A 547 -6.62 -1.16 2.88
C ASP A 547 -5.16 -1.64 2.97
N PHE A 548 -4.60 -2.20 1.89
CA PHE A 548 -3.24 -2.75 1.98
C PHE A 548 -2.20 -1.63 2.15
N MET A 549 -2.37 -0.49 1.46
CA MET A 549 -1.44 0.63 1.59
C MET A 549 -1.53 1.27 2.98
N GLY A 550 -2.73 1.32 3.58
CA GLY A 550 -2.91 1.74 4.97
C GLY A 550 -2.11 0.86 5.94
N GLY A 551 -2.14 -0.46 5.74
CA GLY A 551 -1.35 -1.41 6.52
C GLY A 551 0.16 -1.26 6.28
N GLU A 552 0.58 -1.05 5.03
CA GLU A 552 1.98 -0.86 4.63
C GLU A 552 2.60 0.41 5.23
N VAL A 553 1.90 1.54 5.14
CA VAL A 553 2.34 2.79 5.76
C VAL A 553 2.39 2.64 7.29
N ALA A 554 1.45 1.91 7.89
CA ALA A 554 1.47 1.64 9.33
C ALA A 554 2.68 0.82 9.77
N ILE A 555 3.14 -0.17 8.96
CA ILE A 555 4.37 -0.91 9.23
C ILE A 555 5.55 0.07 9.32
N PHE A 556 5.72 0.93 8.32
CA PHE A 556 6.81 1.91 8.32
C PHE A 556 6.71 2.89 9.50
N ALA A 557 5.52 3.44 9.76
CA ALA A 557 5.26 4.36 10.87
C ALA A 557 5.63 3.74 12.23
N ILE A 558 5.19 2.49 12.47
CA ILE A 558 5.49 1.75 13.71
C ILE A 558 6.98 1.48 13.83
N LEU A 559 7.65 1.04 12.76
CA LEU A 559 9.09 0.77 12.78
C LEU A 559 9.91 2.04 13.04
N ALA A 560 9.55 3.16 12.42
CA ALA A 560 10.21 4.44 12.64
C ALA A 560 9.99 4.95 14.08
N ALA A 561 8.77 4.82 14.61
CA ALA A 561 8.47 5.17 15.99
C ALA A 561 9.21 4.28 17.00
N LEU A 562 9.33 2.96 16.75
CA LEU A 562 10.11 2.05 17.58
C LEU A 562 11.58 2.48 17.62
N HIS A 563 12.14 2.78 16.45
CA HIS A 563 13.51 3.25 16.30
C HIS A 563 13.78 4.58 17.03
N HIS A 564 12.80 5.49 17.03
CA HIS A 564 12.85 6.75 17.78
C HIS A 564 12.74 6.50 19.29
N ARG A 565 11.78 5.67 19.72
CA ARG A 565 11.56 5.31 21.14
C ARG A 565 12.79 4.66 21.76
N GLU A 566 13.57 3.86 21.03
CA GLU A 566 14.83 3.32 21.53
C GLU A 566 15.83 4.41 21.96
N ARG A 567 15.78 5.58 21.31
CA ARG A 567 16.67 6.72 21.59
C ARG A 567 16.11 7.63 22.68
N THR A 568 14.80 7.81 22.74
CA THR A 568 14.14 8.81 23.59
C THR A 568 13.38 8.23 24.78
N GLY A 569 13.01 6.95 24.73
CA GLY A 569 12.12 6.30 25.69
C GLY A 569 10.64 6.65 25.54
N LEU A 570 10.28 7.51 24.59
CA LEU A 570 8.92 8.05 24.44
C LEU A 570 8.09 7.27 23.41
N GLY A 571 6.84 6.96 23.76
CA GLY A 571 5.84 6.44 22.85
C GLY A 571 5.28 7.53 21.94
N THR A 572 4.42 7.14 21.01
CA THR A 572 3.74 8.06 20.09
C THR A 572 2.36 7.54 19.70
N VAL A 573 1.50 8.42 19.21
CA VAL A 573 0.15 8.07 18.75
C VAL A 573 -0.01 8.56 17.33
N PHE A 574 -0.32 7.66 16.40
CA PHE A 574 -0.56 8.01 15.01
C PHE A 574 -2.03 8.37 14.74
N ASP A 575 -2.26 9.09 13.65
CA ASP A 575 -3.58 9.28 13.02
C ASP A 575 -3.50 8.99 11.53
N LEU A 576 -3.41 7.70 11.19
CA LEU A 576 -3.30 7.25 9.80
C LEU A 576 -4.68 7.19 9.14
N SER A 577 -4.83 8.00 8.08
CA SER A 577 -6.02 8.03 7.24
C SER A 577 -5.76 7.33 5.91
N MET A 578 -6.57 6.32 5.58
CA MET A 578 -6.52 5.67 4.28
C MET A 578 -6.78 6.68 3.14
N GLN A 579 -7.63 7.70 3.36
CA GLN A 579 -7.86 8.75 2.36
C GLN A 579 -6.62 9.62 2.09
N ASP A 580 -5.91 10.13 3.12
CA ASP A 580 -4.66 10.88 2.94
C ASP A 580 -3.64 10.07 2.12
N ILE A 581 -3.50 8.78 2.44
CA ILE A 581 -2.62 7.84 1.75
C ILE A 581 -3.03 7.66 0.29
N ALA A 582 -4.33 7.48 0.03
CA ALA A 582 -4.85 7.33 -1.33
C ALA A 582 -4.68 8.62 -2.15
N VAL A 583 -4.89 9.80 -1.55
CA VAL A 583 -4.62 11.10 -2.17
C VAL A 583 -3.14 11.23 -2.52
N TRP A 584 -2.23 10.89 -1.60
CA TRP A 584 -0.79 10.89 -1.84
C TRP A 584 -0.36 9.99 -3.02
N MET A 585 -0.98 8.82 -3.18
CA MET A 585 -0.73 7.94 -4.33
C MET A 585 -1.16 8.57 -5.66
N THR A 586 -2.22 9.38 -5.68
CA THR A 586 -2.69 10.06 -6.89
C THR A 586 -1.85 11.26 -7.31
N ALA A 587 -0.91 11.73 -6.48
CA ALA A 587 -0.19 12.98 -6.70
C ALA A 587 0.52 13.06 -8.06
N SER A 588 1.07 11.94 -8.54
CA SER A 588 1.71 11.88 -9.85
C SER A 588 0.75 12.09 -11.03
N MET A 589 -0.57 12.01 -10.82
CA MET A 589 -1.62 12.18 -11.82
C MET A 589 -2.22 13.60 -11.85
N TRP A 590 -1.96 14.43 -10.84
CA TRP A 590 -2.58 15.77 -10.76
C TRP A 590 -2.18 16.67 -11.94
N GLY A 591 -3.17 17.36 -12.50
CA GLY A 591 -3.00 18.23 -13.67
C GLY A 591 -2.69 17.51 -14.98
N LYS A 592 -2.65 16.17 -15.00
CA LYS A 592 -2.44 15.37 -16.21
C LYS A 592 -3.79 14.91 -16.78
N ARG A 593 -3.94 14.97 -18.10
CA ARG A 593 -5.12 14.40 -18.77
C ARG A 593 -5.08 12.86 -18.74
N PRO A 594 -6.23 12.19 -18.79
CA PRO A 594 -6.29 10.78 -19.17
C PRO A 594 -5.59 10.55 -20.50
N ALA A 595 -4.66 9.57 -20.55
CA ALA A 595 -4.11 9.11 -21.82
C ALA A 595 -5.15 8.23 -22.51
N GLU A 596 -5.34 8.41 -23.82
CA GLU A 596 -6.26 7.60 -24.61
C GLU A 596 -5.62 6.24 -24.93
N GLY A 597 -6.32 5.15 -24.60
CA GLY A 597 -5.92 3.78 -24.94
C GLY A 597 -4.75 3.22 -24.12
N GLN A 598 -4.87 1.95 -23.68
CA GLN A 598 -3.78 1.24 -22.98
C GLN A 598 -2.92 0.36 -23.91
N GLY A 599 -3.17 0.39 -25.23
CA GLY A 599 -2.51 -0.49 -26.19
C GLY A 599 -2.90 -1.97 -26.02
N MET A 600 -4.09 -2.24 -25.49
CA MET A 600 -4.61 -3.60 -25.31
C MET A 600 -5.12 -4.14 -26.65
N LEU A 601 -4.58 -5.27 -27.06
CA LEU A 601 -4.90 -5.96 -28.30
C LEU A 601 -5.53 -7.31 -27.95
N ARG A 602 -6.65 -7.63 -28.62
CA ARG A 602 -7.37 -8.87 -28.40
C ARG A 602 -6.63 -10.04 -29.07
N CYS A 603 -6.59 -11.16 -28.37
CA CYS A 603 -6.07 -12.44 -28.83
C CYS A 603 -7.13 -13.54 -28.64
N ARG A 604 -6.89 -14.72 -29.19
CA ARG A 604 -7.79 -15.89 -29.12
C ARG A 604 -8.10 -16.31 -27.68
N ASP A 605 -7.14 -16.19 -26.77
CA ASP A 605 -7.20 -16.65 -25.38
C ASP A 605 -7.01 -15.51 -24.36
N GLY A 606 -7.19 -14.24 -24.76
CA GLY A 606 -7.09 -13.11 -23.85
C GLY A 606 -6.65 -11.82 -24.53
N TYR A 607 -5.78 -11.06 -23.85
CA TYR A 607 -5.27 -9.79 -24.35
C TYR A 607 -3.76 -9.69 -24.17
N VAL A 608 -3.11 -8.96 -25.06
CA VAL A 608 -1.71 -8.53 -24.92
C VAL A 608 -1.66 -7.00 -24.91
N ARG A 609 -0.73 -6.44 -24.14
CA ARG A 609 -0.42 -5.01 -24.21
C ARG A 609 0.79 -4.81 -25.09
N ALA A 610 0.66 -4.03 -26.16
CA ALA A 610 1.80 -3.58 -26.95
C ALA A 610 2.34 -2.23 -26.44
N GLY A 611 3.64 -2.02 -26.57
CA GLY A 611 4.26 -0.71 -26.36
C GLY A 611 3.76 0.35 -27.34
N SER A 612 4.15 1.62 -27.13
CA SER A 612 3.77 2.73 -28.01
C SER A 612 4.32 2.54 -29.43
N GLY A 613 3.45 2.54 -30.44
CA GLY A 613 3.82 2.42 -31.85
C GLY A 613 2.63 1.95 -32.72
N LEU A 614 2.81 1.99 -34.04
CA LEU A 614 1.89 1.32 -34.97
C LEU A 614 1.99 -0.18 -34.75
N VAL A 615 0.85 -0.83 -34.52
CA VAL A 615 0.75 -2.30 -34.45
C VAL A 615 0.34 -2.78 -35.83
N PRO A 616 1.24 -3.40 -36.61
CA PRO A 616 0.89 -3.95 -37.91
C PRO A 616 -0.08 -5.12 -37.73
N GLU A 617 -1.08 -5.23 -38.59
CA GLU A 617 -1.95 -6.41 -38.69
C GLU A 617 -2.67 -6.77 -37.36
N ALA A 618 -3.15 -5.79 -36.60
CA ALA A 618 -3.83 -6.01 -35.31
C ALA A 618 -4.98 -7.04 -35.38
N GLU A 619 -5.70 -7.10 -36.50
CA GLU A 619 -6.75 -8.11 -36.75
C GLU A 619 -6.22 -9.55 -36.82
N ALA A 620 -4.96 -9.75 -37.22
CA ALA A 620 -4.34 -11.07 -37.27
C ALA A 620 -4.11 -11.63 -35.85
N LEU A 621 -3.88 -10.75 -34.87
CA LEU A 621 -3.62 -11.12 -33.48
C LEU A 621 -4.84 -11.77 -32.82
N GLU A 622 -6.07 -11.45 -33.26
CA GLU A 622 -7.30 -12.04 -32.71
C GLU A 622 -7.38 -13.55 -32.87
N ARG A 623 -6.62 -14.11 -33.84
CA ARG A 623 -6.56 -15.55 -34.12
C ARG A 623 -5.41 -16.26 -33.41
N MET A 624 -4.45 -15.51 -32.89
CA MET A 624 -3.25 -15.99 -32.20
C MET A 624 -3.53 -16.15 -30.70
N THR A 625 -2.81 -17.06 -30.04
CA THR A 625 -2.71 -17.00 -28.56
C THR A 625 -1.96 -15.75 -28.13
N ARG A 626 -2.06 -15.37 -26.86
CA ARG A 626 -1.25 -14.30 -26.25
C ARG A 626 0.25 -14.55 -26.45
N ASP A 627 0.72 -15.79 -26.28
CA ASP A 627 2.14 -16.13 -26.46
C ASP A 627 2.58 -16.03 -27.93
N GLU A 628 1.74 -16.53 -28.87
CA GLU A 628 1.96 -16.38 -30.31
C GLU A 628 2.00 -14.89 -30.72
N ALA A 629 1.09 -14.08 -30.18
CA ALA A 629 1.01 -12.64 -30.44
C ALA A 629 2.22 -11.89 -29.88
N VAL A 630 2.69 -12.23 -28.67
CA VAL A 630 3.91 -11.65 -28.09
C VAL A 630 5.12 -11.97 -28.95
N ALA A 631 5.28 -13.22 -29.39
CA ALA A 631 6.37 -13.61 -30.29
C ALA A 631 6.29 -12.89 -31.65
N PHE A 632 5.09 -12.83 -32.24
CA PHE A 632 4.83 -12.15 -33.51
C PHE A 632 5.20 -10.65 -33.47
N LEU A 633 4.84 -9.97 -32.38
CA LEU A 633 5.16 -8.57 -32.16
C LEU A 633 6.66 -8.37 -31.90
N ALA A 634 7.30 -9.26 -31.14
CA ALA A 634 8.72 -9.20 -30.86
C ALA A 634 9.57 -9.32 -32.13
N GLU A 635 9.22 -10.22 -33.07
CA GLU A 635 9.87 -10.34 -34.39
C GLU A 635 9.82 -9.03 -35.20
N ARG A 636 8.86 -8.16 -34.90
CA ARG A 636 8.65 -6.86 -35.55
C ARG A 636 9.20 -5.68 -34.73
N GLY A 637 9.96 -5.97 -33.67
CA GLY A 637 10.54 -4.95 -32.79
C GLY A 637 9.53 -4.27 -31.87
N VAL A 638 8.30 -4.80 -31.74
CA VAL A 638 7.29 -4.28 -30.83
C VAL A 638 7.29 -5.11 -29.56
N ARG A 639 7.69 -4.48 -28.44
CA ARG A 639 7.58 -5.11 -27.12
C ARG A 639 6.10 -5.29 -26.77
N ALA A 640 5.74 -6.50 -26.33
CA ALA A 640 4.41 -6.81 -25.86
C ALA A 640 4.44 -7.67 -24.60
N VAL A 641 3.39 -7.56 -23.79
CA VAL A 641 3.25 -8.27 -22.51
C VAL A 641 1.86 -8.90 -22.43
N PRO A 642 1.75 -10.20 -22.10
CA PRO A 642 0.45 -10.86 -22.00
C PRO A 642 -0.27 -10.43 -20.71
N ALA A 643 -1.57 -10.16 -20.81
CA ALA A 643 -2.43 -9.95 -19.66
C ALA A 643 -2.75 -11.31 -19.02
N ARG A 644 -2.13 -11.63 -17.89
CA ARG A 644 -2.31 -12.92 -17.19
C ARG A 644 -3.45 -12.84 -16.19
N SER A 645 -4.12 -13.98 -15.97
CA SER A 645 -5.02 -14.13 -14.82
C SER A 645 -4.23 -14.23 -13.51
N VAL A 646 -4.92 -14.08 -12.37
CA VAL A 646 -4.30 -14.26 -11.05
C VAL A 646 -3.78 -15.69 -10.90
N ALA A 647 -4.53 -16.68 -11.39
CA ALA A 647 -4.13 -18.07 -11.37
C ALA A 647 -2.88 -18.33 -12.23
N GLU A 648 -2.82 -17.77 -13.44
CA GLU A 648 -1.65 -17.90 -14.33
C GLU A 648 -0.39 -17.28 -13.70
N ALA A 649 -0.51 -16.11 -13.09
CA ALA A 649 0.58 -15.44 -12.41
C ALA A 649 1.12 -16.26 -11.23
N LEU A 650 0.22 -16.81 -10.40
CA LEU A 650 0.55 -17.60 -9.22
C LEU A 650 1.28 -18.92 -9.57
N HIS A 651 0.93 -19.54 -10.70
CA HIS A 651 1.53 -20.78 -11.16
C HIS A 651 2.74 -20.56 -12.09
N SER A 652 3.08 -19.31 -12.38
CA SER A 652 4.20 -18.96 -13.25
C SER A 652 5.54 -19.50 -12.71
N PRO A 653 6.51 -19.80 -13.59
CA PRO A 653 7.86 -20.15 -13.15
C PRO A 653 8.46 -19.13 -12.19
N ARG A 654 8.13 -17.85 -12.36
CA ARG A 654 8.64 -16.79 -11.49
C ARG A 654 8.07 -16.85 -10.08
N ALA A 655 6.75 -16.98 -9.93
CA ALA A 655 6.13 -17.12 -8.61
C ALA A 655 6.67 -18.35 -7.84
N LYS A 656 6.94 -19.45 -8.56
CA LYS A 656 7.57 -20.65 -7.99
C LYS A 656 9.01 -20.41 -7.57
N ALA A 657 9.83 -19.77 -8.41
CA ALA A 657 11.23 -19.46 -8.11
C ALA A 657 11.37 -18.55 -6.87
N LEU A 658 10.44 -17.62 -6.68
CA LEU A 658 10.40 -16.71 -5.53
C LEU A 658 9.85 -17.39 -4.25
N GLY A 659 9.30 -18.60 -4.33
CA GLY A 659 8.74 -19.31 -3.18
C GLY A 659 7.60 -18.56 -2.51
N LEU A 660 6.80 -17.82 -3.29
CA LEU A 660 5.80 -16.89 -2.77
C LEU A 660 4.62 -17.57 -2.09
N VAL A 661 4.24 -18.75 -2.55
CA VAL A 661 3.22 -19.57 -1.88
C VAL A 661 3.94 -20.73 -1.19
N ARG A 662 3.72 -20.84 0.13
CA ARG A 662 4.17 -21.96 0.94
C ARG A 662 2.97 -22.75 1.42
N MET A 663 3.08 -24.06 1.44
CA MET A 663 2.04 -24.93 1.99
C MET A 663 2.39 -25.30 3.42
N GLU A 664 1.53 -24.96 4.36
CA GLU A 664 1.64 -25.33 5.77
C GLU A 664 0.56 -26.35 6.13
N LYS A 665 0.88 -27.32 6.98
CA LYS A 665 -0.08 -28.31 7.45
C LYS A 665 -0.91 -27.73 8.58
N ASN A 666 -2.24 -27.77 8.46
CA ASN A 666 -3.12 -27.44 9.58
C ASN A 666 -3.15 -28.58 10.62
N ARG A 667 -3.89 -28.39 11.72
CA ARG A 667 -4.05 -29.39 12.79
C ARG A 667 -4.66 -30.73 12.34
N HIS A 668 -5.30 -30.76 11.18
CA HIS A 668 -5.90 -31.94 10.57
C HIS A 668 -5.01 -32.58 9.49
N GLY A 669 -3.81 -32.03 9.24
CA GLY A 669 -2.87 -32.53 8.23
C GLY A 669 -3.16 -32.08 6.80
N ASN A 670 -4.10 -31.16 6.59
CA ASN A 670 -4.43 -30.61 5.27
C ASN A 670 -3.53 -29.41 4.93
N ASP A 671 -3.23 -29.26 3.64
CA ASP A 671 -2.39 -28.18 3.13
C ASP A 671 -3.14 -26.85 3.13
N MET A 672 -2.54 -25.86 3.75
CA MET A 672 -3.01 -24.49 3.81
C MET A 672 -2.00 -23.58 3.11
N PRO A 673 -2.38 -22.88 2.05
CA PRO A 673 -1.49 -21.94 1.39
C PRO A 673 -1.23 -20.74 2.31
N GLN A 674 0.02 -20.31 2.38
CA GLN A 674 0.51 -19.13 3.07
C GLN A 674 1.33 -18.29 2.09
N LEU A 675 1.21 -16.96 2.19
CA LEU A 675 1.87 -16.05 1.26
C LEU A 675 3.13 -15.46 1.90
N ALA A 676 4.26 -15.51 1.22
CA ALA A 676 5.53 -14.95 1.68
C ALA A 676 5.53 -13.41 1.75
N SER A 677 6.48 -12.85 2.50
CA SER A 677 6.76 -11.41 2.49
C SER A 677 7.21 -10.98 1.09
N PRO A 678 6.77 -9.80 0.58
CA PRO A 678 7.32 -9.23 -0.64
C PRO A 678 8.71 -8.59 -0.45
N VAL A 679 9.21 -8.59 0.80
CA VAL A 679 10.53 -8.13 1.18
C VAL A 679 11.41 -9.35 1.46
N ARG A 680 12.58 -9.41 0.83
CA ARG A 680 13.69 -10.28 1.25
C ARG A 680 14.76 -9.47 1.95
N MET A 681 15.34 -10.03 3.01
CA MET A 681 16.44 -9.43 3.76
C MET A 681 17.51 -10.48 4.02
N SER A 682 18.78 -10.13 3.86
CA SER A 682 19.92 -10.97 4.23
C SER A 682 21.04 -10.13 4.85
N PRO A 683 21.84 -10.70 5.77
CA PRO A 683 21.83 -12.11 6.21
C PRO A 683 20.78 -12.44 7.29
N THR A 684 20.13 -11.45 7.90
CA THR A 684 19.23 -11.68 9.05
C THR A 684 18.00 -12.50 8.68
N GLY A 685 17.51 -12.40 7.44
CA GLY A 685 16.29 -13.09 7.03
C GLY A 685 15.02 -12.48 7.63
N LEU A 686 13.90 -13.17 7.40
CA LEU A 686 12.61 -12.92 8.03
C LEU A 686 12.11 -14.22 8.65
N ARG A 687 11.22 -14.13 9.66
CA ARG A 687 10.58 -15.29 10.26
C ARG A 687 9.80 -16.07 9.21
N SER A 688 9.92 -17.40 9.22
CA SER A 688 9.05 -18.24 8.41
C SER A 688 7.59 -18.08 8.86
N ILE A 689 6.71 -18.00 7.90
CA ILE A 689 5.28 -17.80 8.13
C ILE A 689 4.69 -19.09 8.67
N ARG A 690 3.85 -18.97 9.70
CA ARG A 690 3.11 -20.08 10.33
C ARG A 690 1.62 -19.77 10.28
N LEU A 691 0.78 -20.79 10.28
CA LEU A 691 -0.67 -20.61 10.43
C LEU A 691 -1.00 -19.88 11.73
N PRO A 692 -2.10 -19.11 11.80
CA PRO A 692 -2.57 -18.55 13.06
C PRO A 692 -2.81 -19.66 14.07
N GLU A 693 -2.39 -19.44 15.32
CA GLU A 693 -2.61 -20.40 16.39
C GLU A 693 -4.10 -20.54 16.72
N ALA A 694 -4.48 -21.65 17.35
CA ALA A 694 -5.84 -21.85 17.85
C ALA A 694 -6.20 -20.71 18.82
N THR A 695 -7.45 -20.25 18.77
CA THR A 695 -7.90 -19.17 19.64
C THR A 695 -7.93 -19.63 21.10
N ILE A 696 -7.33 -18.83 21.97
CA ILE A 696 -7.29 -19.07 23.42
C ILE A 696 -8.18 -18.02 24.11
N ASP A 697 -8.87 -18.38 25.20
CA ASP A 697 -9.60 -17.39 26.01
C ASP A 697 -8.62 -16.56 26.84
N LEU A 698 -8.82 -15.23 26.86
CA LEU A 698 -7.91 -14.25 27.47
C LEU A 698 -8.08 -14.10 28.99
#